data_AF-A0A815LQN9-F1
#
_entry.id   AF-A0A815LQN9-F1
#
_cell.length_a   1.000
_cell.length_b   1.000
_cell.length_c   1.000
_cell.angle_alpha   90.00
_cell.angle_beta   90.00
_cell.angle_gamma   90.00
#
_symmetry.space_group_name_H-M   'P 1'
#
loop_
_entity.id
_entity.type
_entity.pdbx_description
1 polymer ?
#
loop_
_entity_poly.entity_id
_entity_poly.type
_entity_poly.pdbx_seq_one_letter_code
_entity_poly.pdbx_strand_id
1 'polypeptide(L)'
;MTVENGSSPPSTSDTTTATAKLLFDETDILYEEDCLRNQYSAKTWFRYIDHIKDGPNEKINLVYERALRELPGSYKLWHNYLKLRRKQVRSKCIIDPAYEEVNNTFERSLVFMHKMPRIWLDYCQLLMDQCKITRTRRVFDRAIRALPVTQHNRIWPLYIKFVTTYPEISETATRVFKRYLKLQPECAEEFIDYLSEIGNLDECAKYYVEVLNRENFVSRQGKTTHQLWNELCELVSKNPTKIKSVPVEAIIRQGILKYKDQVGQLWTSLADYYIRSGCFEKARDIFEEAIESVLTVRDFTQVFDAYAQSEEGLISALMNKSNDDDEEITEDDDLELELRLARLEYLMDRRPLMLNSVLLRQNPHNVNEWLKRVKLYGEQYDKVIETFTTAVQTVDPKVCTGKLQDLWIAFAQFYDKYQQPDEARYIYDKAVKVNFRNVDDLAAVWCAWCEMELQHERPNEAIKLMERATVLPRHKVDYYDTNETVQLRLHKSLKLWSFYVDLEECYGTFQTCKSVYDRILDLRIATPQIIMNYGLYLEENKYFEDAFRTYEKGIALFKWPNVYDIWLTYLCKFVERYSDGSKLERARDLFEQCLEHCQPKFAKNLYLLYAKLEEQHGLDRRALKIYERATSAVEPKEKEEMFNIYIKRCGEMQGITATREIYEKAIEALEEERAVRDMCLRYADLERKLGEIDRARAIYSHCSQMCDPRVHGDFWQTWKEFEIKHGNEDTMREMLRIKRSVQATYNVQVNY
;
A
#
# COMPACT_ATOMS: atom_id res chain seq x y z
N MET A 1 -79.70 -20.48 -21.64
CA MET A 1 -80.39 -21.49 -22.47
C MET A 1 -80.70 -22.68 -21.59
N THR A 2 -81.92 -23.16 -21.73
CA THR A 2 -82.70 -24.07 -20.89
C THR A 2 -82.08 -25.44 -20.71
N VAL A 3 -81.98 -25.91 -19.46
CA VAL A 3 -81.90 -27.34 -19.11
C VAL A 3 -82.90 -27.59 -17.99
N GLU A 4 -83.60 -28.69 -18.13
CA GLU A 4 -84.91 -29.03 -17.59
C GLU A 4 -84.97 -29.18 -16.07
N ASN A 5 -86.11 -28.75 -15.53
CA ASN A 5 -86.60 -29.08 -14.19
C ASN A 5 -87.00 -30.55 -14.15
N GLY A 6 -86.51 -31.30 -13.16
CA GLY A 6 -86.95 -32.65 -12.90
C GLY A 6 -86.54 -33.12 -11.51
N SER A 7 -87.55 -33.44 -10.69
CA SER A 7 -87.51 -34.12 -9.39
C SER A 7 -87.06 -33.31 -8.16
N SER A 8 -88.08 -32.85 -7.44
CA SER A 8 -88.11 -32.65 -5.99
C SER A 8 -87.40 -33.78 -5.21
N PRO A 9 -86.61 -33.47 -4.17
CA PRO A 9 -85.98 -34.48 -3.34
C PRO A 9 -87.03 -35.14 -2.42
N PRO A 10 -86.99 -36.46 -2.21
CA PRO A 10 -87.83 -37.09 -1.19
C PRO A 10 -87.34 -36.69 0.20
N SER A 11 -88.31 -36.44 1.07
CA SER A 11 -88.21 -36.16 2.51
C SER A 11 -87.19 -37.04 3.24
N THR A 12 -86.02 -36.48 3.54
CA THR A 12 -84.93 -37.08 4.35
C THR A 12 -84.96 -36.64 5.82
N SER A 13 -86.11 -36.15 6.31
CA SER A 13 -86.29 -35.74 7.72
C SER A 13 -86.58 -36.92 8.66
N ASP A 14 -87.10 -38.04 8.15
CA ASP A 14 -87.71 -39.07 9.00
C ASP A 14 -86.80 -40.29 9.22
N THR A 15 -85.81 -40.51 8.35
CA THR A 15 -84.82 -41.60 8.50
C THR A 15 -83.58 -41.19 9.32
N THR A 16 -83.31 -39.89 9.44
CA THR A 16 -82.19 -39.35 10.25
C THR A 16 -82.49 -39.31 11.75
N THR A 17 -83.76 -39.22 12.13
CA THR A 17 -84.18 -39.23 13.54
C THR A 17 -84.20 -40.63 14.16
N ALA A 18 -84.39 -41.68 13.34
CA ALA A 18 -84.39 -43.08 13.78
C ALA A 18 -82.98 -43.66 14.01
N THR A 19 -81.99 -43.28 13.17
CA THR A 19 -80.59 -43.70 13.34
C THR A 19 -79.85 -42.91 14.42
N ALA A 20 -80.30 -41.67 14.72
CA ALA A 20 -79.75 -40.87 15.82
C ALA A 20 -80.01 -41.49 17.21
N LYS A 21 -81.12 -42.20 17.42
CA LYS A 21 -81.44 -42.82 18.72
C LYS A 21 -80.62 -44.07 19.07
N LEU A 22 -79.93 -44.66 18.09
CA LEU A 22 -79.18 -45.91 18.24
C LEU A 22 -77.67 -45.71 18.52
N LEU A 23 -77.21 -44.47 18.60
CA LEU A 23 -75.80 -44.12 18.78
C LEU A 23 -75.47 -43.46 20.13
N PHE A 24 -76.43 -43.14 20.98
CA PHE A 24 -76.19 -42.46 22.27
C PHE A 24 -76.38 -43.42 23.45
N ASP A 25 -75.37 -43.49 24.32
CA ASP A 25 -75.41 -44.31 25.54
C ASP A 25 -76.12 -43.53 26.68
N GLU A 26 -76.63 -44.20 27.71
CA GLU A 26 -77.34 -43.54 28.84
C GLU A 26 -76.49 -42.46 29.54
N THR A 27 -75.16 -42.54 29.46
CA THR A 27 -74.21 -41.56 29.98
C THR A 27 -74.14 -40.28 29.15
N ASP A 28 -74.56 -40.31 27.88
CA ASP A 28 -74.58 -39.14 27.00
C ASP A 28 -75.76 -38.22 27.31
N ILE A 29 -76.85 -38.74 27.87
CA ILE A 29 -78.08 -37.98 28.15
C ILE A 29 -77.80 -36.78 29.07
N LEU A 30 -76.94 -36.95 30.08
CA LEU A 30 -76.54 -35.88 31.00
C LEU A 30 -75.85 -34.73 30.26
N TYR A 31 -74.95 -35.07 29.34
CA TYR A 31 -74.23 -34.08 28.55
C TYR A 31 -75.09 -33.48 27.42
N GLU A 32 -76.05 -34.24 26.88
CA GLU A 32 -77.05 -33.75 25.93
C GLU A 32 -78.00 -32.74 26.57
N GLU A 33 -78.46 -32.99 27.80
CA GLU A 33 -79.23 -32.03 28.59
C GLU A 33 -78.42 -30.77 28.90
N ASP A 34 -77.14 -30.90 29.25
CA ASP A 34 -76.26 -29.75 29.49
C ASP A 34 -75.98 -28.93 28.23
N CYS A 35 -75.90 -29.57 27.06
CA CYS A 35 -75.78 -28.88 25.77
C CYS A 35 -77.09 -28.19 25.38
N LEU A 36 -78.25 -28.78 25.68
CA LEU A 36 -79.56 -28.17 25.45
C LEU A 36 -79.83 -26.98 26.39
N ARG A 37 -79.34 -27.04 27.64
CA ARG A 37 -79.44 -25.94 28.62
C ARG A 37 -78.52 -24.77 28.30
N ASN A 38 -77.33 -25.04 27.75
CA ASN A 38 -76.31 -24.02 27.45
C ASN A 38 -75.81 -24.12 25.99
N GLN A 39 -76.72 -23.92 25.04
CA GLN A 39 -76.49 -24.12 23.60
C GLN A 39 -75.35 -23.27 23.02
N TYR A 40 -75.16 -22.05 23.54
CA TYR A 40 -74.18 -21.10 23.03
C TYR A 40 -72.79 -21.17 23.72
N SER A 41 -72.60 -22.07 24.69
CA SER A 41 -71.32 -22.17 25.40
C SER A 41 -70.39 -23.17 24.72
N ALA A 42 -69.29 -22.71 24.14
CA ALA A 42 -68.29 -23.62 23.55
C ALA A 42 -67.70 -24.61 24.58
N LYS A 43 -67.70 -24.27 25.88
CA LYS A 43 -67.14 -25.13 26.95
C LYS A 43 -67.99 -26.38 27.21
N THR A 44 -69.31 -26.29 27.10
CA THR A 44 -70.21 -27.45 27.29
C THR A 44 -70.05 -28.43 26.15
N TRP A 45 -70.00 -27.92 24.91
CA TRP A 45 -69.67 -28.72 23.73
C TRP A 45 -68.29 -29.39 23.83
N PHE A 46 -67.26 -28.70 24.32
CA PHE A 46 -65.94 -29.33 24.51
C PHE A 46 -65.96 -30.46 25.56
N ARG A 47 -66.69 -30.32 26.66
CA ARG A 47 -66.83 -31.40 27.66
C ARG A 47 -67.52 -32.62 27.08
N TYR A 48 -68.55 -32.40 26.27
CA TYR A 48 -69.25 -33.48 25.58
C TYR A 48 -68.37 -34.16 24.53
N ILE A 49 -67.61 -33.37 23.77
CA ILE A 49 -66.62 -33.88 22.82
C ILE A 49 -65.51 -34.68 23.55
N ASP A 50 -65.03 -34.20 24.70
CA ASP A 50 -63.98 -34.86 25.48
C ASP A 50 -64.42 -36.23 26.00
N HIS A 51 -65.71 -36.38 26.35
CA HIS A 51 -66.31 -37.65 26.74
C HIS A 51 -66.38 -38.65 25.56
N ILE A 52 -66.68 -38.16 24.35
CA ILE A 52 -66.90 -38.99 23.16
C ILE A 52 -65.59 -39.25 22.37
N LYS A 53 -64.44 -38.75 22.83
CA LYS A 53 -63.14 -38.91 22.13
C LYS A 53 -62.76 -40.36 21.81
N ASP A 54 -63.21 -41.31 22.63
CA ASP A 54 -62.90 -42.74 22.50
C ASP A 54 -64.00 -43.53 21.76
N GLY A 55 -65.09 -42.86 21.33
CA GLY A 55 -66.23 -43.46 20.66
C GLY A 55 -66.08 -43.64 19.14
N PRO A 56 -67.09 -44.21 18.46
CA PRO A 56 -67.07 -44.40 17.02
C PRO A 56 -66.99 -43.07 16.27
N ASN A 57 -66.18 -43.04 15.20
CA ASN A 57 -65.89 -41.85 14.39
C ASN A 57 -67.14 -41.13 13.85
N GLU A 58 -68.22 -41.87 13.56
CA GLU A 58 -69.50 -41.32 13.07
C GLU A 58 -70.25 -40.54 14.15
N LYS A 59 -70.28 -41.06 15.39
CA LYS A 59 -70.88 -40.39 16.55
C LYS A 59 -70.15 -39.09 16.88
N ILE A 60 -68.81 -39.12 16.86
CA ILE A 60 -67.98 -37.92 17.04
C ILE A 60 -68.33 -36.87 15.97
N ASN A 61 -68.42 -37.28 14.70
CA ASN A 61 -68.69 -36.36 13.60
C ASN A 61 -70.08 -35.71 13.72
N LEU A 62 -71.11 -36.48 14.10
CA LEU A 62 -72.46 -35.98 14.28
C LEU A 62 -72.55 -34.97 15.45
N VAL A 63 -71.82 -35.21 16.53
CA VAL A 63 -71.74 -34.26 17.67
C VAL A 63 -71.05 -32.96 17.27
N TYR A 64 -69.95 -33.03 16.50
CA TYR A 64 -69.33 -31.82 15.96
C TYR A 64 -70.25 -31.08 14.98
N GLU A 65 -71.01 -31.78 14.13
CA GLU A 65 -71.95 -31.14 13.22
C GLU A 65 -73.11 -30.46 13.95
N ARG A 66 -73.61 -31.05 15.04
CA ARG A 66 -74.58 -30.42 15.95
C ARG A 66 -73.98 -29.17 16.61
N ALA A 67 -72.78 -29.28 17.17
CA ALA A 67 -72.09 -28.16 17.81
C ALA A 67 -71.82 -26.99 16.84
N LEU A 68 -71.49 -27.29 15.58
CA LEU A 68 -71.22 -26.30 14.54
C LEU A 68 -72.48 -25.68 13.94
N ARG A 69 -73.64 -26.35 14.02
CA ARG A 69 -74.95 -25.77 13.67
C ARG A 69 -75.33 -24.66 14.65
N GLU A 70 -75.08 -24.88 15.94
CA GLU A 70 -75.38 -23.91 17.00
C GLU A 70 -74.31 -22.82 17.13
N LEU A 71 -73.03 -23.14 16.89
CA LEU A 71 -71.91 -22.19 16.95
C LEU A 71 -71.07 -22.16 15.64
N PRO A 72 -71.61 -21.59 14.54
CA PRO A 72 -70.90 -21.55 13.26
C PRO A 72 -69.60 -20.73 13.28
N GLY A 73 -69.47 -19.76 14.19
CA GLY A 73 -68.31 -18.85 14.28
C GLY A 73 -67.15 -19.32 15.16
N SER A 74 -67.26 -20.49 15.80
CA SER A 74 -66.23 -20.96 16.74
C SER A 74 -65.03 -21.56 16.01
N TYR A 75 -63.92 -20.81 15.94
CA TYR A 75 -62.66 -21.29 15.34
C TYR A 75 -62.16 -22.59 15.99
N LYS A 76 -62.23 -22.69 17.32
CA LYS A 76 -61.67 -23.85 18.04
C LYS A 76 -62.42 -25.14 17.72
N LEU A 77 -63.75 -25.06 17.57
CA LEU A 77 -64.58 -26.21 17.17
C LEU A 77 -64.29 -26.62 15.73
N TRP A 78 -64.28 -25.66 14.79
CA TRP A 78 -63.92 -25.94 13.39
C TRP A 78 -62.51 -26.53 13.25
N HIS A 79 -61.50 -25.96 13.92
CA HIS A 79 -60.13 -26.44 13.82
C HIS A 79 -59.96 -27.86 14.37
N ASN A 80 -60.56 -28.16 15.53
CA ASN A 80 -60.49 -29.50 16.12
C ASN A 80 -61.25 -30.53 15.28
N TYR A 81 -62.41 -30.16 14.74
CA TYR A 81 -63.19 -31.00 13.85
C TYR A 81 -62.43 -31.32 12.56
N LEU A 82 -61.86 -30.31 11.88
CA LEU A 82 -61.06 -30.51 10.67
C LEU A 82 -59.81 -31.34 10.93
N LYS A 83 -59.15 -31.16 12.09
CA LYS A 83 -58.00 -31.97 12.50
C LYS A 83 -58.40 -33.44 12.71
N LEU A 84 -59.55 -33.68 13.30
CA LEU A 84 -60.08 -35.03 13.53
C LEU A 84 -60.47 -35.71 12.21
N ARG A 85 -61.18 -35.00 11.32
CA ARG A 85 -61.52 -35.49 9.97
C ARG A 85 -60.27 -35.80 9.13
N ARG A 86 -59.22 -34.99 9.21
CA ARG A 86 -57.91 -35.31 8.58
C ARG A 86 -57.29 -36.60 9.12
N LYS A 87 -57.34 -36.82 10.44
CA LYS A 87 -56.84 -38.06 11.04
C LYS A 87 -57.62 -39.29 10.57
N GLN A 88 -58.95 -39.19 10.48
CA GLN A 88 -59.81 -40.28 10.02
C GLN A 88 -59.55 -40.68 8.56
N VAL A 89 -59.15 -39.72 7.73
CA VAL A 89 -58.95 -39.94 6.30
C VAL A 89 -57.51 -40.37 5.97
N ARG A 90 -56.54 -40.14 6.86
CA ARG A 90 -55.12 -40.49 6.65
C ARG A 90 -54.87 -41.99 6.42
N SER A 91 -55.74 -42.87 6.94
CA SER A 91 -55.63 -44.34 6.77
C SER A 91 -56.39 -44.88 5.55
N LYS A 92 -57.03 -44.01 4.76
CA LYS A 92 -57.88 -44.39 3.61
C LYS A 92 -57.21 -44.01 2.29
N CYS A 93 -57.55 -44.72 1.22
CA CYS A 93 -57.06 -44.43 -0.14
C CYS A 93 -57.62 -43.09 -0.67
N ILE A 94 -56.84 -42.38 -1.48
CA ILE A 94 -57.13 -41.02 -1.98
C ILE A 94 -58.45 -40.93 -2.79
N ILE A 95 -58.90 -42.06 -3.36
CA ILE A 95 -60.13 -42.16 -4.18
C ILE A 95 -61.40 -42.37 -3.31
N ASP A 96 -61.24 -42.68 -2.01
CA ASP A 96 -62.37 -42.92 -1.10
C ASP A 96 -63.28 -41.65 -1.00
N PRO A 97 -64.61 -41.79 -1.12
CA PRO A 97 -65.58 -40.71 -0.91
C PRO A 97 -65.36 -39.87 0.36
N ALA A 98 -64.76 -40.46 1.39
CA ALA A 98 -64.38 -39.77 2.62
C ALA A 98 -63.49 -38.53 2.38
N TYR A 99 -62.60 -38.55 1.37
CA TYR A 99 -61.80 -37.37 1.02
C TYR A 99 -62.65 -36.24 0.44
N GLU A 100 -63.71 -36.56 -0.30
CA GLU A 100 -64.65 -35.57 -0.84
C GLU A 100 -65.54 -34.98 0.25
N GLU A 101 -66.01 -35.80 1.19
CA GLU A 101 -66.71 -35.29 2.37
C GLU A 101 -65.81 -34.35 3.19
N VAL A 102 -64.53 -34.69 3.38
CA VAL A 102 -63.59 -33.81 4.07
C VAL A 102 -63.38 -32.52 3.30
N ASN A 103 -63.22 -32.58 1.98
CA ASN A 103 -63.17 -31.37 1.15
C ASN A 103 -64.43 -30.50 1.32
N ASN A 104 -65.61 -31.10 1.38
CA ASN A 104 -66.87 -30.39 1.62
C ASN A 104 -66.92 -29.78 3.04
N THR A 105 -66.41 -30.47 4.07
CA THR A 105 -66.29 -29.89 5.43
C THR A 105 -65.35 -28.69 5.46
N PHE A 106 -64.24 -28.73 4.72
CA PHE A 106 -63.36 -27.57 4.54
C PHE A 106 -64.07 -26.43 3.83
N GLU A 107 -64.80 -26.69 2.73
CA GLU A 107 -65.56 -25.65 2.03
C GLU A 107 -66.63 -25.01 2.91
N ARG A 108 -67.35 -25.79 3.73
CA ARG A 108 -68.30 -25.28 4.74
C ARG A 108 -67.61 -24.43 5.79
N SER A 109 -66.45 -24.86 6.30
CA SER A 109 -65.71 -24.11 7.31
C SER A 109 -65.27 -22.73 6.78
N LEU A 110 -64.94 -22.66 5.49
CA LEU A 110 -64.49 -21.44 4.84
C LEU A 110 -65.60 -20.42 4.61
N VAL A 111 -66.87 -20.83 4.56
CA VAL A 111 -68.01 -19.89 4.50
C VAL A 111 -68.02 -18.98 5.72
N PHE A 112 -67.75 -19.53 6.91
CA PHE A 112 -67.77 -18.79 8.17
C PHE A 112 -66.39 -18.23 8.54
N MET A 113 -65.29 -18.94 8.22
CA MET A 113 -63.94 -18.66 8.72
C MET A 113 -62.92 -18.29 7.62
N HIS A 114 -63.37 -17.62 6.55
CA HIS A 114 -62.50 -17.26 5.41
C HIS A 114 -61.31 -16.36 5.77
N LYS A 115 -61.35 -15.63 6.90
CA LYS A 115 -60.28 -14.71 7.34
C LYS A 115 -59.10 -15.39 8.06
N MET A 116 -59.15 -16.70 8.30
CA MET A 116 -58.15 -17.42 9.10
C MET A 116 -57.17 -18.21 8.23
N PRO A 117 -55.87 -17.87 8.17
CA PRO A 117 -54.90 -18.53 7.30
C PRO A 117 -54.70 -20.02 7.57
N ARG A 118 -54.80 -20.45 8.84
CA ARG A 118 -54.44 -21.83 9.21
C ARG A 118 -55.34 -22.86 8.52
N ILE A 119 -56.64 -22.58 8.43
CA ILE A 119 -57.62 -23.45 7.76
C ILE A 119 -57.31 -23.53 6.26
N TRP A 120 -56.95 -22.41 5.63
CA TRP A 120 -56.50 -22.39 4.23
C TRP A 120 -55.23 -23.21 4.01
N LEU A 121 -54.21 -23.07 4.87
CA LEU A 121 -52.97 -23.85 4.76
C LEU A 121 -53.23 -25.35 4.90
N ASP A 122 -54.04 -25.73 5.89
CA ASP A 122 -54.41 -27.14 6.13
C ASP A 122 -55.22 -27.72 4.96
N TYR A 123 -56.11 -26.92 4.35
CA TYR A 123 -56.87 -27.33 3.17
C TYR A 123 -56.00 -27.44 1.92
N CYS A 124 -55.12 -26.46 1.69
CA CYS A 124 -54.17 -26.50 0.57
C CYS A 124 -53.23 -27.71 0.66
N GLN A 125 -52.71 -28.02 1.85
CA GLN A 125 -51.88 -29.22 2.08
C GLN A 125 -52.63 -30.50 1.75
N LEU A 126 -53.86 -30.65 2.26
CA LEU A 126 -54.68 -31.83 1.97
C LEU A 126 -55.01 -31.98 0.48
N LEU A 127 -55.18 -30.88 -0.26
CA LEU A 127 -55.39 -30.93 -1.70
C LEU A 127 -54.09 -31.22 -2.49
N MET A 128 -52.93 -30.77 -1.99
CA MET A 128 -51.63 -31.16 -2.55
C MET A 128 -51.41 -32.66 -2.38
N ASP A 129 -51.72 -33.22 -1.20
CA ASP A 129 -51.65 -34.66 -0.93
C ASP A 129 -52.61 -35.48 -1.85
N GLN A 130 -53.72 -34.87 -2.29
CA GLN A 130 -54.66 -35.48 -3.25
C GLN A 130 -54.23 -35.33 -4.73
N CYS A 131 -53.15 -34.60 -5.03
CA CYS A 131 -52.67 -34.32 -6.38
C CYS A 131 -53.71 -33.67 -7.34
N LYS A 132 -54.74 -32.97 -6.82
CA LYS A 132 -55.78 -32.31 -7.64
C LYS A 132 -55.33 -30.92 -8.13
N ILE A 133 -54.49 -30.87 -9.15
CA ILE A 133 -53.77 -29.67 -9.64
C ILE A 133 -54.67 -28.45 -9.93
N THR A 134 -55.82 -28.64 -10.59
CA THR A 134 -56.71 -27.53 -10.94
C THR A 134 -57.48 -26.99 -9.74
N ARG A 135 -57.87 -27.89 -8.82
CA ARG A 135 -58.58 -27.54 -7.59
C ARG A 135 -57.65 -26.87 -6.59
N THR A 136 -56.43 -27.40 -6.39
CA THR A 136 -55.39 -26.76 -5.55
C THR A 136 -55.12 -25.33 -6.02
N ARG A 137 -54.90 -25.11 -7.31
CA ARG A 137 -54.67 -23.76 -7.87
C ARG A 137 -55.81 -22.79 -7.57
N ARG A 138 -57.05 -23.19 -7.85
CA ARG A 138 -58.24 -22.35 -7.59
C ARG A 138 -58.38 -22.05 -6.10
N VAL A 139 -58.03 -22.99 -5.23
CA VAL A 139 -58.07 -22.81 -3.77
C VAL A 139 -56.97 -21.86 -3.29
N PHE A 140 -55.74 -21.96 -3.80
CA PHE A 140 -54.69 -20.98 -3.54
C PHE A 140 -55.11 -19.57 -3.98
N ASP A 141 -55.71 -19.43 -5.17
CA ASP A 141 -56.23 -18.15 -5.67
C ASP A 141 -57.38 -17.60 -4.82
N ARG A 142 -58.22 -18.46 -4.27
CA ARG A 142 -59.29 -18.07 -3.34
C ARG A 142 -58.73 -17.67 -1.98
N ALA A 143 -57.72 -18.38 -1.47
CA ALA A 143 -57.07 -18.06 -0.20
C ALA A 143 -56.41 -16.67 -0.26
N ILE A 144 -55.68 -16.38 -1.33
CA ILE A 144 -55.03 -15.06 -1.52
C ILE A 144 -56.06 -13.94 -1.66
N ARG A 145 -57.23 -14.19 -2.28
CA ARG A 145 -58.33 -13.22 -2.36
C ARG A 145 -59.04 -13.00 -1.02
N ALA A 146 -59.17 -14.04 -0.21
CA ALA A 146 -59.91 -13.98 1.05
C ALA A 146 -59.10 -13.38 2.20
N LEU A 147 -57.77 -13.48 2.15
CA LEU A 147 -56.87 -13.09 3.24
C LEU A 147 -56.22 -11.72 3.00
N PRO A 148 -55.99 -10.93 4.08
CA PRO A 148 -55.23 -9.69 4.00
C PRO A 148 -53.79 -9.91 3.52
N VAL A 149 -53.22 -8.89 2.87
CA VAL A 149 -51.85 -8.92 2.30
C VAL A 149 -50.79 -9.28 3.35
N THR A 150 -50.97 -8.85 4.61
CA THR A 150 -50.05 -9.17 5.73
C THR A 150 -49.88 -10.67 6.00
N GLN A 151 -50.84 -11.50 5.56
CA GLN A 151 -50.85 -12.94 5.79
C GLN A 151 -50.42 -13.74 4.56
N HIS A 152 -50.22 -13.08 3.41
CA HIS A 152 -49.84 -13.73 2.16
C HIS A 152 -48.49 -14.46 2.27
N ASN A 153 -47.56 -13.93 3.07
CA ASN A 153 -46.24 -14.54 3.33
C ASN A 153 -46.32 -15.98 3.86
N ARG A 154 -47.45 -16.38 4.46
CA ARG A 154 -47.65 -17.76 4.96
C ARG A 154 -48.11 -18.74 3.88
N ILE A 155 -48.79 -18.25 2.84
CA ILE A 155 -49.35 -19.07 1.78
C ILE A 155 -48.38 -19.23 0.61
N TRP A 156 -47.67 -18.16 0.25
CA TRP A 156 -46.75 -18.16 -0.88
C TRP A 156 -45.70 -19.28 -0.83
N PRO A 157 -45.03 -19.59 0.31
CA PRO A 157 -44.07 -20.69 0.36
C PRO A 157 -44.68 -22.06 0.02
N LEU A 158 -45.92 -22.31 0.44
CA LEU A 158 -46.63 -23.55 0.07
C LEU A 158 -47.06 -23.54 -1.40
N TYR A 159 -47.44 -22.36 -1.91
CA TYR A 159 -47.87 -22.24 -3.30
C TYR A 159 -46.69 -22.39 -4.28
N ILE A 160 -45.51 -21.85 -3.93
CA ILE A 160 -44.27 -22.02 -4.69
C ILE A 160 -43.85 -23.49 -4.67
N LYS A 161 -43.84 -24.15 -3.51
CA LYS A 161 -43.57 -25.59 -3.42
C LYS A 161 -44.48 -26.42 -4.32
N PHE A 162 -45.77 -26.10 -4.34
CA PHE A 162 -46.71 -26.76 -5.24
C PHE A 162 -46.36 -26.56 -6.72
N VAL A 163 -45.97 -25.34 -7.09
CA VAL A 163 -45.63 -24.99 -8.47
C VAL A 163 -44.30 -25.62 -8.90
N THR A 164 -43.31 -25.70 -8.03
CA THR A 164 -42.01 -26.33 -8.35
C THR A 164 -42.10 -27.85 -8.42
N THR A 165 -43.03 -28.48 -7.68
CA THR A 165 -43.24 -29.94 -7.78
C THR A 165 -43.79 -30.42 -9.12
N TYR A 166 -44.34 -29.53 -9.96
CA TYR A 166 -44.87 -29.88 -11.29
C TYR A 166 -44.20 -29.03 -12.40
N PRO A 167 -43.00 -29.42 -12.87
CA PRO A 167 -42.26 -28.68 -13.91
C PRO A 167 -42.97 -28.63 -15.28
N GLU A 168 -43.86 -29.59 -15.55
CA GLU A 168 -44.56 -29.74 -16.85
C GLU A 168 -45.51 -28.58 -17.19
N ILE A 169 -45.90 -27.74 -16.21
CA ILE A 169 -46.84 -26.62 -16.41
C ILE A 169 -46.14 -25.27 -16.19
N SER A 170 -45.05 -25.05 -16.91
CA SER A 170 -44.18 -23.88 -16.84
C SER A 170 -44.92 -22.53 -17.02
N GLU A 171 -45.95 -22.45 -17.86
CA GLU A 171 -46.73 -21.22 -18.04
C GLU A 171 -47.56 -20.82 -16.81
N THR A 172 -48.08 -21.80 -16.07
CA THR A 172 -48.83 -21.49 -14.86
C THR A 172 -47.88 -21.09 -13.75
N ALA A 173 -46.71 -21.73 -13.68
CA ALA A 173 -45.66 -21.38 -12.75
C ALA A 173 -45.17 -19.94 -12.94
N THR A 174 -44.80 -19.58 -14.17
CA THR A 174 -44.35 -18.22 -14.50
C THR A 174 -45.40 -17.16 -14.18
N ARG A 175 -46.70 -17.42 -14.43
CA ARG A 175 -47.77 -16.47 -14.05
C ARG A 175 -47.93 -16.32 -12.53
N VAL A 176 -47.77 -17.41 -11.79
CA VAL A 176 -47.85 -17.42 -10.32
C VAL A 176 -46.66 -16.67 -9.72
N PHE A 177 -45.45 -16.94 -10.21
CA PHE A 177 -44.25 -16.20 -9.82
C PHE A 177 -44.34 -14.72 -10.21
N LYS A 178 -44.83 -14.37 -11.41
CA LYS A 178 -45.09 -12.97 -11.81
C LYS A 178 -46.04 -12.25 -10.84
N ARG A 179 -47.03 -12.96 -10.28
CA ARG A 179 -47.93 -12.40 -9.25
C ARG A 179 -47.25 -12.29 -7.89
N TYR A 180 -46.42 -13.26 -7.54
CA TYR A 180 -45.63 -13.25 -6.30
C TYR A 180 -44.65 -12.06 -6.26
N LEU A 181 -43.95 -11.80 -7.37
CA LEU A 181 -42.99 -10.71 -7.51
C LEU A 181 -43.60 -9.31 -7.42
N LYS A 182 -44.91 -9.16 -7.70
CA LYS A 182 -45.62 -7.90 -7.48
C LYS A 182 -45.79 -7.56 -5.99
N LEU A 183 -45.80 -8.58 -5.12
CA LEU A 183 -46.00 -8.42 -3.68
C LEU A 183 -44.67 -8.43 -2.92
N GLN A 184 -43.75 -9.32 -3.32
CA GLN A 184 -42.42 -9.40 -2.72
C GLN A 184 -41.35 -9.36 -3.82
N PRO A 185 -40.85 -8.16 -4.18
CA PRO A 185 -39.78 -8.00 -5.15
C PRO A 185 -38.49 -8.72 -4.74
N GLU A 186 -38.24 -8.88 -3.43
CA GLU A 186 -37.04 -9.49 -2.84
C GLU A 186 -36.80 -10.96 -3.23
N CYS A 187 -37.86 -11.70 -3.63
CA CYS A 187 -37.76 -13.10 -4.03
C CYS A 187 -37.58 -13.28 -5.55
N ALA A 188 -37.09 -12.25 -6.27
CA ALA A 188 -36.77 -12.34 -7.69
C ALA A 188 -35.74 -13.43 -8.02
N GLU A 189 -34.81 -13.70 -7.11
CA GLU A 189 -33.75 -14.70 -7.27
C GLU A 189 -34.31 -16.13 -7.34
N GLU A 190 -35.25 -16.48 -6.45
CA GLU A 190 -35.89 -17.80 -6.47
C GLU A 190 -36.65 -18.06 -7.78
N PHE A 191 -37.13 -16.99 -8.43
CA PHE A 191 -37.75 -17.09 -9.74
C PHE A 191 -36.74 -17.21 -10.88
N ILE A 192 -35.61 -16.52 -10.78
CA ILE A 192 -34.50 -16.60 -11.72
C ILE A 192 -33.87 -18.01 -11.71
N ASP A 193 -33.66 -18.59 -10.53
CA ASP A 193 -33.16 -19.95 -10.35
C ASP A 193 -34.13 -20.95 -11.02
N TYR A 194 -35.43 -20.80 -10.75
CA TYR A 194 -36.47 -21.62 -11.36
C TYR A 194 -36.54 -21.49 -12.90
N LEU A 195 -36.39 -20.27 -13.44
CA LEU A 195 -36.36 -20.05 -14.88
C LEU A 195 -35.11 -20.67 -15.54
N SER A 196 -33.98 -20.65 -14.82
CA SER A 196 -32.74 -21.28 -15.26
C SER A 196 -32.87 -22.81 -15.29
N GLU A 197 -33.54 -23.41 -14.29
CA GLU A 197 -33.85 -24.85 -14.26
C GLU A 197 -34.78 -25.29 -15.40
N ILE A 198 -35.76 -24.47 -15.79
CA ILE A 198 -36.65 -24.75 -16.93
C ILE A 198 -35.95 -24.52 -18.28
N GLY A 199 -34.83 -23.79 -18.30
CA GLY A 199 -34.11 -23.42 -19.51
C GLY A 199 -34.80 -22.31 -20.32
N ASN A 200 -35.73 -21.55 -19.72
CA ASN A 200 -36.34 -20.37 -20.34
C ASN A 200 -35.44 -19.13 -20.13
N LEU A 201 -34.31 -19.14 -20.83
CA LEU A 201 -33.21 -18.19 -20.66
C LEU A 201 -33.57 -16.76 -21.08
N ASP A 202 -34.51 -16.59 -22.02
CA ASP A 202 -34.95 -15.28 -22.50
C ASP A 202 -35.75 -14.51 -21.46
N GLU A 203 -36.68 -15.19 -20.79
CA GLU A 203 -37.39 -14.58 -19.66
C GLU A 203 -36.42 -14.33 -18.51
N CYS A 204 -35.49 -15.26 -18.25
CA CYS A 204 -34.46 -15.10 -17.22
C CYS A 204 -33.62 -13.83 -17.43
N ALA A 205 -33.10 -13.61 -18.65
CA ALA A 205 -32.31 -12.42 -18.99
C ALA A 205 -33.11 -11.12 -18.83
N LYS A 206 -34.39 -11.08 -19.22
CA LYS A 206 -35.26 -9.92 -19.00
C LYS A 206 -35.45 -9.60 -17.52
N TYR A 207 -35.68 -10.63 -16.70
CA TYR A 207 -35.86 -10.43 -15.26
C TYR A 207 -34.55 -9.99 -14.59
N TYR A 208 -33.39 -10.52 -14.99
CA TYR A 208 -32.11 -10.00 -14.52
C TYR A 208 -31.96 -8.50 -14.87
N VAL A 209 -32.28 -8.09 -16.10
CA VAL A 209 -32.23 -6.67 -16.50
C VAL A 209 -33.21 -5.81 -15.68
N GLU A 210 -34.44 -6.28 -15.46
CA GLU A 210 -35.40 -5.59 -14.61
C GLU A 210 -34.95 -5.48 -13.14
N VAL A 211 -34.29 -6.52 -12.61
CA VAL A 211 -33.73 -6.53 -11.25
C VAL A 211 -32.54 -5.56 -11.15
N LEU A 212 -31.65 -5.57 -12.14
CA LEU A 212 -30.47 -4.70 -12.18
C LEU A 212 -30.81 -3.22 -12.39
N ASN A 213 -31.92 -2.92 -13.09
CA ASN A 213 -32.43 -1.56 -13.25
C ASN A 213 -33.14 -1.02 -11.99
N ARG A 214 -33.51 -1.88 -11.03
CA ARG A 214 -34.11 -1.45 -9.77
C ARG A 214 -33.02 -1.14 -8.76
N GLU A 215 -32.77 0.15 -8.54
CA GLU A 215 -31.74 0.65 -7.59
C GLU A 215 -31.99 0.26 -6.12
N ASN A 216 -33.23 -0.12 -5.76
CA ASN A 216 -33.62 -0.49 -4.40
C ASN A 216 -33.69 -2.02 -4.16
N PHE A 217 -33.15 -2.85 -5.06
CA PHE A 217 -33.20 -4.29 -4.89
C PHE A 217 -32.20 -4.76 -3.83
N VAL A 218 -32.71 -5.24 -2.70
CA VAL A 218 -31.92 -5.94 -1.67
C VAL A 218 -32.16 -7.43 -1.83
N SER A 219 -31.11 -8.16 -2.22
CA SER A 219 -31.10 -9.61 -2.33
C SER A 219 -31.36 -10.25 -0.96
N ARG A 220 -32.27 -11.23 -0.89
CA ARG A 220 -32.46 -12.06 0.30
C ARG A 220 -31.31 -13.04 0.51
N GLN A 221 -30.62 -13.43 -0.56
CA GLN A 221 -29.42 -14.27 -0.52
C GLN A 221 -28.13 -13.47 -0.22
N GLY A 222 -28.22 -12.14 -0.16
CA GLY A 222 -27.06 -11.27 0.08
C GLY A 222 -26.12 -11.15 -1.12
N LYS A 223 -26.57 -11.54 -2.33
CA LYS A 223 -25.80 -11.36 -3.56
C LYS A 223 -25.60 -9.88 -3.84
N THR A 224 -24.38 -9.51 -4.20
CA THR A 224 -24.08 -8.14 -4.62
C THR A 224 -24.64 -7.88 -6.02
N THR A 225 -24.95 -6.61 -6.32
CA THR A 225 -25.38 -6.23 -7.67
C THR A 225 -24.36 -6.65 -8.73
N HIS A 226 -23.06 -6.64 -8.40
CA HIS A 226 -21.97 -7.12 -9.26
C HIS A 226 -22.05 -8.63 -9.55
N GLN A 227 -22.38 -9.46 -8.55
CA GLN A 227 -22.54 -10.90 -8.77
C GLN A 227 -23.72 -11.20 -9.70
N LEU A 228 -24.84 -10.47 -9.55
CA LEU A 228 -25.99 -10.57 -10.47
C LEU A 228 -25.63 -10.13 -11.90
N TRP A 229 -24.75 -9.13 -12.04
CA TRP A 229 -24.19 -8.73 -13.34
C TRP A 229 -23.33 -9.82 -13.96
N ASN A 230 -22.45 -10.46 -13.19
CA ASN A 230 -21.63 -11.56 -13.67
C ASN A 230 -22.47 -12.79 -14.06
N GLU A 231 -23.48 -13.13 -13.25
CA GLU A 231 -24.42 -14.22 -13.57
C GLU A 231 -25.20 -13.94 -14.86
N LEU A 232 -25.65 -12.70 -15.08
CA LEU A 232 -26.24 -12.28 -16.35
C LEU A 232 -25.24 -12.39 -17.51
N CYS A 233 -24.01 -11.90 -17.34
CA CYS A 233 -22.98 -11.94 -18.37
C CYS A 233 -22.59 -13.38 -18.73
N GLU A 234 -22.48 -14.29 -17.76
CA GLU A 234 -22.25 -15.71 -18.01
C GLU A 234 -23.42 -16.39 -18.73
N LEU A 235 -24.66 -16.06 -18.36
CA LEU A 235 -25.85 -16.62 -19.00
C LEU A 235 -25.90 -16.18 -20.47
N VAL A 236 -25.59 -14.92 -20.72
CA VAL A 236 -25.55 -14.32 -22.05
C VAL A 236 -24.41 -14.86 -22.90
N SER A 237 -23.20 -14.96 -22.34
CA SER A 237 -22.04 -15.50 -23.06
C SER A 237 -22.22 -16.98 -23.39
N LYS A 238 -22.84 -17.79 -22.51
CA LYS A 238 -23.05 -19.22 -22.76
C LYS A 238 -24.13 -19.52 -23.81
N ASN A 239 -25.12 -18.64 -24.00
CA ASN A 239 -26.27 -18.91 -24.89
C ASN A 239 -26.64 -17.77 -25.87
N PRO A 240 -25.77 -17.39 -26.82
CA PRO A 240 -26.06 -16.31 -27.78
C PRO A 240 -27.26 -16.56 -28.70
N THR A 241 -27.53 -17.81 -29.07
CA THR A 241 -28.57 -18.16 -30.06
C THR A 241 -29.99 -18.17 -29.49
N LYS A 242 -30.12 -18.35 -28.17
CA LYS A 242 -31.41 -18.42 -27.47
C LYS A 242 -31.92 -17.02 -27.15
N ILE A 243 -31.03 -16.13 -26.67
CA ILE A 243 -31.38 -14.78 -26.20
C ILE A 243 -31.53 -13.81 -27.37
N LYS A 244 -32.75 -13.67 -27.88
CA LYS A 244 -33.06 -12.74 -28.99
C LYS A 244 -33.67 -11.42 -28.52
N SER A 245 -34.17 -11.40 -27.30
CA SER A 245 -35.11 -10.37 -26.84
C SER A 245 -34.46 -9.23 -26.04
N VAL A 246 -33.15 -9.28 -25.83
CA VAL A 246 -32.40 -8.35 -25.00
C VAL A 246 -31.18 -7.83 -25.78
N PRO A 247 -30.96 -6.51 -25.89
CA PRO A 247 -29.77 -5.96 -26.54
C PRO A 247 -28.54 -6.14 -25.65
N VAL A 248 -27.87 -7.27 -25.82
CA VAL A 248 -26.70 -7.71 -25.03
C VAL A 248 -25.58 -6.66 -25.00
N GLU A 249 -25.23 -6.09 -26.14
CA GLU A 249 -24.14 -5.11 -26.29
C GLU A 249 -24.39 -3.84 -25.46
N ALA A 250 -25.60 -3.29 -25.52
CA ALA A 250 -25.96 -2.08 -24.79
C ALA A 250 -25.91 -2.29 -23.27
N ILE A 251 -26.30 -3.48 -22.82
CA ILE A 251 -26.32 -3.83 -21.39
C ILE A 251 -24.90 -4.01 -20.88
N ILE A 252 -24.05 -4.78 -21.57
CA ILE A 252 -22.67 -4.98 -21.10
C ILE A 252 -21.89 -3.65 -21.12
N ARG A 253 -22.11 -2.79 -22.13
CA ARG A 253 -21.54 -1.42 -22.15
C ARG A 253 -22.03 -0.56 -20.98
N GLN A 254 -23.30 -0.66 -20.60
CA GLN A 254 -23.82 0.02 -19.41
C GLN A 254 -23.18 -0.54 -18.12
N GLY A 255 -22.91 -1.84 -18.07
CA GLY A 255 -22.17 -2.50 -16.99
C GLY A 255 -20.74 -1.95 -16.84
N ILE A 256 -20.04 -1.80 -17.97
CA ILE A 256 -18.67 -1.26 -18.02
C ILE A 256 -18.61 0.19 -17.51
N LEU A 257 -19.61 1.02 -17.85
CA LEU A 257 -19.68 2.41 -17.36
C LEU A 257 -19.95 2.49 -15.85
N LYS A 258 -20.73 1.54 -15.30
CA LYS A 258 -21.17 1.55 -13.90
C LYS A 258 -20.16 0.92 -12.95
N TYR A 259 -19.44 -0.12 -13.38
CA TYR A 259 -18.49 -0.85 -12.55
C TYR A 259 -17.07 -0.74 -13.11
N LYS A 260 -16.27 0.14 -12.52
CA LYS A 260 -14.88 0.38 -12.94
C LYS A 260 -13.88 -0.65 -12.42
N ASP A 261 -14.29 -1.49 -11.46
CA ASP A 261 -13.34 -2.31 -10.69
C ASP A 261 -13.06 -3.71 -11.28
N GLN A 262 -13.81 -4.17 -12.29
CA GLN A 262 -13.59 -5.46 -12.99
C GLN A 262 -14.05 -5.38 -14.46
N VAL A 263 -13.58 -4.37 -15.17
CA VAL A 263 -13.97 -4.10 -16.57
C VAL A 263 -13.48 -5.22 -17.50
N GLY A 264 -12.37 -5.90 -17.15
CA GLY A 264 -11.79 -6.98 -17.95
C GLY A 264 -12.75 -8.15 -18.17
N GLN A 265 -13.42 -8.63 -17.12
CA GLN A 265 -14.37 -9.76 -17.21
C GLN A 265 -15.59 -9.44 -18.06
N LEU A 266 -16.06 -8.20 -18.02
CA LEU A 266 -17.21 -7.75 -18.82
C LEU A 266 -16.85 -7.70 -20.30
N TRP A 267 -15.68 -7.14 -20.65
CA TRP A 267 -15.19 -7.14 -22.02
C TRP A 267 -14.94 -8.55 -22.56
N THR A 268 -14.34 -9.45 -21.77
CA THR A 268 -14.17 -10.84 -22.19
C THR A 268 -15.52 -11.53 -22.40
N SER A 269 -16.52 -11.26 -21.55
CA SER A 269 -17.86 -11.83 -21.72
C SER A 269 -18.60 -11.32 -22.96
N LEU A 270 -18.37 -10.05 -23.33
CA LEU A 270 -18.92 -9.46 -24.54
C LEU A 270 -18.22 -10.03 -25.79
N ALA A 271 -16.89 -10.15 -25.76
CA ALA A 271 -16.15 -10.75 -26.85
C ALA A 271 -16.51 -12.23 -27.04
N ASP A 272 -16.62 -13.00 -25.95
CA ASP A 272 -17.09 -14.40 -25.97
C ASP A 272 -18.47 -14.55 -26.59
N TYR A 273 -19.37 -13.59 -26.37
CA TYR A 273 -20.69 -13.58 -27.01
C TYR A 273 -20.57 -13.49 -28.53
N TYR A 274 -19.71 -12.61 -29.07
CA TYR A 274 -19.50 -12.49 -30.52
C TYR A 274 -18.69 -13.64 -31.12
N ILE A 275 -17.72 -14.20 -30.39
CA ILE A 275 -16.99 -15.41 -30.79
C ILE A 275 -17.97 -16.56 -30.98
N ARG A 276 -18.86 -16.77 -30.00
CA ARG A 276 -19.87 -17.84 -30.07
C ARG A 276 -21.00 -17.56 -31.05
N SER A 277 -21.26 -16.30 -31.40
CA SER A 277 -22.18 -15.94 -32.48
C SER A 277 -21.55 -16.09 -33.88
N GLY A 278 -20.25 -16.42 -33.97
CA GLY A 278 -19.51 -16.57 -35.23
C GLY A 278 -19.08 -15.25 -35.87
N CYS A 279 -19.17 -14.12 -35.17
CA CYS A 279 -18.76 -12.80 -35.67
C CYS A 279 -17.38 -12.41 -35.15
N PHE A 280 -16.32 -13.04 -35.67
CA PHE A 280 -14.95 -12.84 -35.16
C PHE A 280 -14.39 -11.44 -35.39
N GLU A 281 -14.80 -10.73 -36.45
CA GLU A 281 -14.35 -9.35 -36.69
C GLU A 281 -14.88 -8.40 -35.63
N LYS A 282 -16.16 -8.50 -35.27
CA LYS A 282 -16.75 -7.70 -34.20
C LYS A 282 -16.14 -8.02 -32.84
N ALA A 283 -15.80 -9.28 -32.59
CA ALA A 283 -15.09 -9.66 -31.37
C ALA A 283 -13.72 -8.97 -31.26
N ARG A 284 -13.00 -8.83 -32.38
CA ARG A 284 -11.72 -8.09 -32.43
C ARG A 284 -11.91 -6.61 -32.18
N ASP A 285 -12.88 -5.98 -32.84
CA ASP A 285 -13.18 -4.56 -32.62
C ASP A 285 -13.43 -4.28 -31.13
N ILE A 286 -14.12 -5.21 -30.47
CA ILE A 286 -14.40 -5.15 -29.03
C ILE A 286 -13.15 -5.39 -28.19
N PHE A 287 -12.26 -6.30 -28.57
CA PHE A 287 -10.98 -6.47 -27.89
C PHE A 287 -10.08 -5.24 -28.04
N GLU A 288 -10.03 -4.60 -29.20
CA GLU A 288 -9.28 -3.37 -29.42
C GLU A 288 -9.90 -2.20 -28.61
N GLU A 289 -11.23 -2.04 -28.63
CA GLU A 289 -11.96 -1.07 -27.79
C GLU A 289 -11.68 -1.32 -26.29
N ALA A 290 -11.63 -2.59 -25.89
CA ALA A 290 -11.31 -2.98 -24.52
C ALA A 290 -9.86 -2.60 -24.16
N ILE A 291 -8.88 -2.87 -25.03
CA ILE A 291 -7.48 -2.51 -24.78
C ILE A 291 -7.30 -0.99 -24.71
N GLU A 292 -8.06 -0.21 -25.48
CA GLU A 292 -8.03 1.25 -25.41
C GLU A 292 -8.68 1.81 -24.13
N SER A 293 -9.76 1.19 -23.66
CA SER A 293 -10.54 1.67 -22.51
C SER A 293 -10.01 1.19 -21.15
N VAL A 294 -9.26 0.10 -21.10
CA VAL A 294 -8.79 -0.49 -19.84
C VAL A 294 -7.74 0.38 -19.14
N LEU A 295 -8.03 0.67 -17.87
CA LEU A 295 -7.16 1.41 -16.96
C LEU A 295 -6.25 0.50 -16.14
N THR A 296 -6.68 -0.70 -15.74
CA THR A 296 -5.87 -1.56 -14.85
C THR A 296 -4.97 -2.52 -15.63
N VAL A 297 -3.78 -2.82 -15.11
CA VAL A 297 -2.87 -3.80 -15.73
C VAL A 297 -3.47 -5.21 -15.67
N ARG A 298 -4.21 -5.54 -14.60
CA ARG A 298 -4.85 -6.84 -14.45
C ARG A 298 -5.94 -7.06 -15.49
N ASP A 299 -6.82 -6.09 -15.68
CA ASP A 299 -7.85 -6.18 -16.71
C ASP A 299 -7.21 -6.22 -18.10
N PHE A 300 -6.11 -5.49 -18.33
CA PHE A 300 -5.40 -5.51 -19.61
C PHE A 300 -4.83 -6.90 -19.89
N THR A 301 -4.19 -7.55 -18.90
CA THR A 301 -3.69 -8.92 -19.08
C THR A 301 -4.82 -9.90 -19.36
N GLN A 302 -5.96 -9.78 -18.67
CA GLN A 302 -7.10 -10.67 -18.88
C GLN A 302 -7.71 -10.52 -20.28
N VAL A 303 -7.91 -9.28 -20.74
CA VAL A 303 -8.44 -8.99 -22.09
C VAL A 303 -7.44 -9.41 -23.16
N PHE A 304 -6.14 -9.11 -22.97
CA PHE A 304 -5.09 -9.46 -23.93
C PHE A 304 -4.90 -10.97 -24.04
N ASP A 305 -4.85 -11.70 -22.92
CA ASP A 305 -4.71 -13.15 -22.93
C ASP A 305 -5.94 -13.82 -23.56
N ALA A 306 -7.15 -13.29 -23.30
CA ALA A 306 -8.37 -13.76 -23.97
C ALA A 306 -8.37 -13.46 -25.47
N TYR A 307 -7.88 -12.29 -25.89
CA TYR A 307 -7.76 -11.93 -27.30
C TYR A 307 -6.75 -12.85 -28.01
N ALA A 308 -5.57 -13.06 -27.43
CA ALA A 308 -4.57 -13.97 -27.95
C ALA A 308 -5.10 -15.40 -28.05
N GLN A 309 -5.76 -15.92 -27.01
CA GLN A 309 -6.39 -17.24 -27.03
C GLN A 309 -7.49 -17.37 -28.10
N SER A 310 -8.23 -16.30 -28.37
CA SER A 310 -9.25 -16.31 -29.43
C SER A 310 -8.62 -16.37 -30.82
N GLU A 311 -7.53 -15.65 -31.07
CA GLU A 311 -6.80 -15.71 -32.34
C GLU A 311 -6.08 -17.04 -32.51
N GLU A 312 -5.42 -17.56 -31.46
CA GLU A 312 -4.80 -18.89 -31.46
C GLU A 312 -5.84 -19.99 -31.68
N GLY A 313 -7.00 -19.90 -31.02
CA GLY A 313 -8.10 -20.84 -31.19
C GLY A 313 -8.62 -20.85 -32.62
N LEU A 314 -8.75 -19.68 -33.25
CA LEU A 314 -9.16 -19.57 -34.66
C LEU A 314 -8.10 -20.10 -35.62
N ILE A 315 -6.83 -19.77 -35.40
CA ILE A 315 -5.72 -20.29 -36.19
C ILE A 315 -5.67 -21.82 -36.07
N SER A 316 -5.83 -22.38 -34.87
CA SER A 316 -5.86 -23.83 -34.66
C SER A 316 -7.04 -24.49 -35.37
N ALA A 317 -8.21 -23.84 -35.41
CA ALA A 317 -9.38 -24.34 -36.12
C ALA A 317 -9.19 -24.31 -37.64
N LEU A 318 -8.54 -23.25 -38.17
CA LEU A 318 -8.20 -23.14 -39.59
C LEU A 318 -7.09 -24.14 -39.97
N MET A 319 -6.06 -24.31 -39.14
CA MET A 319 -5.01 -25.33 -39.32
C MET A 319 -5.55 -26.76 -39.32
N ASN A 320 -6.53 -27.05 -38.46
CA ASN A 320 -7.15 -28.38 -38.44
C ASN A 320 -8.00 -28.63 -39.68
N LYS A 321 -8.70 -27.60 -40.19
CA LYS A 321 -9.43 -27.69 -41.46
C LYS A 321 -8.49 -27.88 -42.66
N SER A 322 -7.34 -27.19 -42.67
CA SER A 322 -6.35 -27.37 -43.74
C SER A 322 -5.62 -28.73 -43.68
N ASN A 323 -5.62 -29.40 -42.52
CA ASN A 323 -5.01 -30.72 -42.33
C ASN A 323 -5.96 -31.89 -42.57
N ASP A 324 -7.28 -31.67 -42.62
CA ASP A 324 -8.24 -32.70 -42.98
C ASP A 324 -8.18 -32.91 -44.51
N ASP A 325 -7.46 -33.97 -44.93
CA ASP A 325 -7.14 -34.34 -46.32
C ASP A 325 -8.35 -34.49 -47.29
N ASP A 326 -9.59 -34.35 -46.82
CA ASP A 326 -10.84 -34.60 -47.56
C ASP A 326 -11.52 -33.32 -48.09
N GLU A 327 -11.11 -32.11 -47.69
CA GLU A 327 -11.59 -30.83 -48.24
C GLU A 327 -10.48 -30.17 -49.10
N GLU A 328 -10.78 -29.82 -50.36
CA GLU A 328 -9.84 -29.06 -51.20
C GLU A 328 -9.51 -27.73 -50.49
N ILE A 329 -8.27 -27.60 -50.01
CA ILE A 329 -7.75 -26.37 -49.40
C ILE A 329 -7.91 -25.25 -50.44
N THR A 330 -8.77 -24.29 -50.16
CA THR A 330 -8.92 -23.10 -51.01
C THR A 330 -7.70 -22.21 -50.81
N GLU A 331 -7.11 -21.65 -51.87
CA GLU A 331 -6.04 -20.63 -51.76
C GLU A 331 -6.45 -19.46 -50.83
N ASP A 332 -7.76 -19.22 -50.72
CA ASP A 332 -8.37 -18.24 -49.81
C ASP A 332 -8.22 -18.60 -48.32
N ASP A 333 -8.26 -19.90 -47.94
CA ASP A 333 -8.12 -20.35 -46.56
C ASP A 333 -6.66 -20.26 -46.09
N ASP A 334 -5.71 -20.58 -46.97
CA ASP A 334 -4.27 -20.41 -46.73
C ASP A 334 -3.91 -18.93 -46.59
N LEU A 335 -4.46 -18.08 -47.45
CA LEU A 335 -4.26 -16.63 -47.38
C LEU A 335 -4.90 -16.03 -46.12
N GLU A 336 -6.07 -16.55 -45.70
CA GLU A 336 -6.66 -16.18 -44.41
C GLU A 336 -5.75 -16.60 -43.25
N LEU A 337 -5.21 -17.82 -43.27
CA LEU A 337 -4.29 -18.30 -42.23
C LEU A 337 -3.01 -17.46 -42.13
N GLU A 338 -2.37 -17.15 -43.25
CA GLU A 338 -1.18 -16.27 -43.29
C GLU A 338 -1.49 -14.88 -42.75
N LEU A 339 -2.62 -14.30 -43.16
CA LEU A 339 -3.07 -12.99 -42.70
C LEU A 339 -3.39 -12.98 -41.20
N ARG A 340 -3.91 -14.07 -40.63
CA ARG A 340 -4.16 -14.20 -39.19
C ARG A 340 -2.86 -14.40 -38.40
N LEU A 341 -1.90 -15.18 -38.92
CA LEU A 341 -0.57 -15.33 -38.31
C LEU A 341 0.18 -13.99 -38.27
N ALA A 342 0.22 -13.26 -39.38
CA ALA A 342 0.84 -11.94 -39.44
C ALA A 342 0.18 -10.95 -38.46
N ARG A 343 -1.13 -11.06 -38.25
CA ARG A 343 -1.87 -10.24 -37.26
C ARG A 343 -1.53 -10.62 -35.82
N LEU A 344 -1.36 -11.90 -35.51
CA LEU A 344 -0.97 -12.36 -34.18
C LEU A 344 0.45 -11.92 -33.84
N GLU A 345 1.38 -12.04 -34.78
CA GLU A 345 2.74 -11.52 -34.63
C GLU A 345 2.71 -10.01 -34.36
N TYR A 346 1.92 -9.27 -35.13
CA TYR A 346 1.73 -7.85 -34.93
C TYR A 346 1.12 -7.47 -33.58
N LEU A 347 0.18 -8.27 -33.07
CA LEU A 347 -0.39 -8.11 -31.73
C LEU A 347 0.68 -8.31 -30.65
N MET A 348 1.50 -9.35 -30.80
CA MET A 348 2.54 -9.71 -29.85
C MET A 348 3.62 -8.64 -29.77
N ASP A 349 4.03 -8.07 -30.90
CA ASP A 349 4.97 -6.94 -30.96
C ASP A 349 4.42 -5.67 -30.29
N ARG A 350 3.09 -5.47 -30.33
CA ARG A 350 2.42 -4.33 -29.69
C ARG A 350 2.23 -4.49 -28.19
N ARG A 351 2.32 -5.70 -27.62
CA ARG A 351 2.06 -5.95 -26.20
C ARG A 351 2.85 -5.01 -25.26
N PRO A 352 4.16 -4.77 -25.44
CA PRO A 352 4.91 -3.86 -24.58
C PRO A 352 4.45 -2.40 -24.70
N LEU A 353 4.08 -1.96 -25.92
CA LEU A 353 3.57 -0.62 -26.18
C LEU A 353 2.19 -0.40 -25.54
N MET A 354 1.32 -1.40 -25.65
CA MET A 354 -0.02 -1.38 -25.05
C MET A 354 0.02 -1.46 -23.53
N LEU A 355 0.92 -2.27 -22.96
CA LEU A 355 1.12 -2.30 -21.52
C LEU A 355 1.62 -0.94 -21.00
N ASN A 356 2.56 -0.32 -21.71
CA ASN A 356 3.05 1.01 -21.37
C ASN A 356 1.96 2.08 -21.49
N SER A 357 1.07 2.00 -22.50
CA SER A 357 -0.06 2.94 -22.61
C SER A 357 -1.06 2.80 -21.45
N VAL A 358 -1.35 1.57 -20.99
CA VAL A 358 -2.16 1.33 -19.79
C VAL A 358 -1.52 1.94 -18.55
N LEU A 359 -0.21 1.77 -18.37
CA LEU A 359 0.53 2.35 -17.23
C LEU A 359 0.51 3.89 -17.26
N LEU A 360 0.64 4.49 -18.44
CA LEU A 360 0.52 5.93 -18.62
C LEU A 360 -0.91 6.44 -18.40
N ARG A 361 -1.94 5.63 -18.69
CA ARG A 361 -3.34 5.96 -18.34
C ARG A 361 -3.59 5.94 -16.84
N GLN A 362 -2.94 5.04 -16.10
CA GLN A 362 -3.03 5.04 -14.63
C GLN A 362 -2.33 6.24 -14.01
N ASN A 363 -1.10 6.50 -14.46
CA ASN A 363 -0.26 7.56 -13.92
C ASN A 363 0.38 8.37 -15.05
N PRO A 364 -0.34 9.39 -15.58
CA PRO A 364 0.18 10.26 -16.63
C PRO A 364 1.46 11.01 -16.22
N HIS A 365 1.66 11.21 -14.92
CA HIS A 365 2.78 11.97 -14.37
C HIS A 365 4.04 11.12 -14.06
N ASN A 366 4.07 9.84 -14.47
CA ASN A 366 5.23 8.99 -14.28
C ASN A 366 6.24 9.12 -15.45
N VAL A 367 7.30 9.87 -15.20
CA VAL A 367 8.36 10.15 -16.20
C VAL A 367 9.11 8.89 -16.64
N ASN A 368 9.30 7.91 -15.74
CA ASN A 368 10.05 6.70 -16.07
C ASN A 368 9.31 5.84 -17.12
N GLU A 369 7.98 5.83 -17.09
CA GLU A 369 7.16 5.10 -18.06
C GLU A 369 7.16 5.80 -19.43
N TRP A 370 7.18 7.14 -19.46
CA TRP A 370 7.41 7.89 -20.69
C TRP A 370 8.79 7.62 -21.30
N LEU A 371 9.84 7.54 -20.48
CA LEU A 371 11.18 7.19 -20.95
C LEU A 371 11.28 5.75 -21.47
N LYS A 372 10.57 4.80 -20.84
CA LYS A 372 10.45 3.43 -21.36
C LYS A 372 9.71 3.42 -22.70
N ARG A 373 8.65 4.22 -22.86
CA ARG A 373 7.92 4.38 -24.12
C ARG A 373 8.86 4.80 -25.25
N VAL A 374 9.68 5.82 -25.00
CA VAL A 374 10.67 6.32 -25.96
C VAL A 374 11.68 5.24 -26.36
N LYS A 375 12.16 4.44 -25.40
CA LYS A 375 13.06 3.31 -25.70
C LYS A 375 12.40 2.24 -26.56
N LEU A 376 11.10 2.00 -26.36
CA LEU A 376 10.33 1.02 -27.14
C LEU A 376 10.07 1.50 -28.58
N TYR A 377 9.93 2.81 -28.82
CA TYR A 377 9.73 3.35 -30.17
C TYR A 377 11.02 3.54 -30.99
N GLY A 378 12.19 3.17 -30.47
CA GLY A 378 13.54 3.66 -30.81
C GLY A 378 13.90 3.99 -32.28
N GLU A 379 13.26 3.40 -33.29
CA GLU A 379 13.54 3.67 -34.71
C GLU A 379 12.56 4.66 -35.38
N GLN A 380 11.42 4.99 -34.75
CA GLN A 380 10.38 5.85 -35.34
C GLN A 380 10.49 7.30 -34.83
N TYR A 381 11.23 8.14 -35.56
CA TYR A 381 11.51 9.55 -35.22
C TYR A 381 10.24 10.37 -34.89
N ASP A 382 9.22 10.34 -35.76
CA ASP A 382 8.02 11.15 -35.62
C ASP A 382 7.20 10.78 -34.36
N LYS A 383 7.06 9.48 -34.11
CA LYS A 383 6.32 8.97 -32.94
C LYS A 383 7.08 9.23 -31.65
N VAL A 384 8.42 9.18 -31.66
CA VAL A 384 9.21 9.56 -30.50
C VAL A 384 8.97 11.04 -30.16
N ILE A 385 8.96 11.94 -31.14
CA ILE A 385 8.65 13.37 -30.91
C ILE A 385 7.23 13.56 -30.40
N GLU A 386 6.24 12.88 -30.97
CA GLU A 386 4.86 12.93 -30.49
C GLU A 386 4.76 12.42 -29.04
N THR A 387 5.48 11.35 -28.69
CA THR A 387 5.49 10.84 -27.30
C THR A 387 6.16 11.80 -26.33
N PHE A 388 7.24 12.47 -26.71
CA PHE A 388 7.87 13.47 -25.85
C PHE A 388 7.05 14.74 -25.73
N THR A 389 6.42 15.21 -26.81
CA THR A 389 5.56 16.40 -26.78
C THR A 389 4.30 16.15 -25.93
N THR A 390 3.67 14.98 -26.08
CA THR A 390 2.56 14.56 -25.21
C THR A 390 3.00 14.36 -23.76
N ALA A 391 4.18 13.79 -23.51
CA ALA A 391 4.74 13.69 -22.15
C ALA A 391 4.93 15.07 -21.51
N VAL A 392 5.50 16.03 -22.23
CA VAL A 392 5.72 17.40 -21.74
C VAL A 392 4.41 18.13 -21.46
N GLN A 393 3.36 17.89 -22.24
CA GLN A 393 2.03 18.48 -22.03
C GLN A 393 1.27 17.84 -20.85
N THR A 394 1.51 16.57 -20.56
CA THR A 394 0.75 15.79 -19.56
C THR A 394 1.42 15.74 -18.19
N VAL A 395 2.73 15.93 -18.10
CA VAL A 395 3.46 15.83 -16.82
C VAL A 395 3.42 17.17 -16.07
N ASP A 396 2.66 17.20 -14.97
CA ASP A 396 2.65 18.33 -14.05
C ASP A 396 3.88 18.32 -13.13
N PRO A 397 4.65 19.42 -13.06
CA PRO A 397 5.87 19.50 -12.25
C PRO A 397 5.68 19.32 -10.74
N LYS A 398 4.46 19.53 -10.22
CA LYS A 398 4.14 19.43 -8.78
C LYS A 398 3.76 18.02 -8.33
N VAL A 399 3.15 17.23 -9.22
CA VAL A 399 2.57 15.90 -8.92
C VAL A 399 3.48 14.77 -9.45
N CYS A 400 4.49 15.10 -10.26
CA CYS A 400 5.42 14.17 -10.87
C CYS A 400 6.01 13.14 -9.90
N THR A 401 5.82 11.86 -10.23
CA THR A 401 6.50 10.73 -9.60
C THR A 401 7.65 10.30 -10.51
N GLY A 402 8.84 10.85 -10.26
CA GLY A 402 10.03 10.67 -11.09
C GLY A 402 10.81 11.96 -11.26
N LYS A 403 11.98 11.86 -11.88
CA LYS A 403 12.86 13.01 -12.16
C LYS A 403 12.45 13.66 -13.47
N LEU A 404 11.73 14.78 -13.39
CA LEU A 404 11.31 15.55 -14.59
C LEU A 404 12.53 16.03 -15.42
N GLN A 405 13.66 16.28 -14.77
CA GLN A 405 14.94 16.58 -15.41
C GLN A 405 15.34 15.53 -16.45
N ASP A 406 15.17 14.24 -16.15
CA ASP A 406 15.61 13.15 -17.04
C ASP A 406 14.77 13.10 -18.33
N LEU A 407 13.51 13.55 -18.28
CA LEU A 407 12.66 13.67 -19.46
C LEU A 407 13.17 14.75 -20.43
N TRP A 408 13.45 15.94 -19.89
CA TRP A 408 13.93 17.07 -20.68
C TRP A 408 15.34 16.82 -21.22
N ILE A 409 16.21 16.22 -20.40
CA ILE A 409 17.57 15.83 -20.81
C ILE A 409 17.49 14.76 -21.90
N ALA A 410 16.68 13.71 -21.73
CA ALA A 410 16.52 12.68 -22.75
C ALA A 410 15.92 13.24 -24.06
N PHE A 411 14.99 14.19 -23.97
CA PHE A 411 14.42 14.84 -25.13
C PHE A 411 15.47 15.67 -25.89
N ALA A 412 16.30 16.43 -25.17
CA ALA A 412 17.37 17.20 -25.79
C ALA A 412 18.50 16.32 -26.35
N GLN A 413 18.90 15.27 -25.63
CA GLN A 413 19.87 14.27 -26.12
C GLN A 413 19.36 13.52 -27.35
N PHE A 414 18.04 13.35 -27.49
CA PHE A 414 17.47 12.78 -28.71
C PHE A 414 17.73 13.70 -29.91
N TYR A 415 17.43 15.00 -29.82
CA TYR A 415 17.75 15.95 -30.91
C TYR A 415 19.23 16.07 -31.21
N ASP A 416 20.08 15.97 -30.19
CA ASP A 416 21.53 15.99 -30.34
C ASP A 416 22.03 14.77 -31.15
N LYS A 417 21.48 13.57 -30.92
CA LYS A 417 21.76 12.39 -31.75
C LYS A 417 21.40 12.58 -33.23
N TYR A 418 20.40 13.42 -33.53
CA TYR A 418 20.00 13.76 -34.90
C TYR A 418 20.69 15.03 -35.43
N GLN A 419 21.71 15.55 -34.74
CA GLN A 419 22.51 16.72 -35.14
C GLN A 419 21.67 18.00 -35.33
N GLN A 420 20.60 18.17 -34.55
CA GLN A 420 19.78 19.39 -34.54
C GLN A 420 19.97 20.18 -33.23
N PRO A 421 21.10 20.89 -33.05
CA PRO A 421 21.41 21.61 -31.82
C PRO A 421 20.47 22.80 -31.56
N ASP A 422 19.93 23.44 -32.60
CA ASP A 422 19.05 24.60 -32.45
C ASP A 422 17.70 24.22 -31.83
N GLU A 423 17.14 23.06 -32.19
CA GLU A 423 15.93 22.53 -31.57
C GLU A 423 16.20 22.04 -30.13
N ALA A 424 17.36 21.43 -29.88
CA ALA A 424 17.79 21.09 -28.52
C ALA A 424 17.90 22.32 -27.61
N ARG A 425 18.45 23.44 -28.12
CA ARG A 425 18.50 24.73 -27.40
C ARG A 425 17.11 25.28 -27.11
N TYR A 426 16.20 25.19 -28.08
CA TYR A 426 14.81 25.62 -27.90
C TYR A 426 14.09 24.80 -26.82
N ILE A 427 14.37 23.49 -26.77
CA ILE A 427 13.85 22.58 -25.75
C ILE A 427 14.42 22.91 -24.38
N TYR A 428 15.72 23.18 -24.27
CA TYR A 428 16.31 23.62 -23.01
C TYR A 428 15.76 24.99 -22.54
N ASP A 429 15.56 25.97 -23.44
CA ASP A 429 14.94 27.25 -23.08
C ASP A 429 13.47 27.08 -22.63
N LYS A 430 12.74 26.11 -23.20
CA LYS A 430 11.42 25.69 -22.71
C LYS A 430 11.50 25.02 -21.34
N ALA A 431 12.44 24.09 -21.14
CA ALA A 431 12.63 23.37 -19.90
C ALA A 431 12.94 24.33 -18.75
N VAL A 432 13.81 25.32 -18.98
CA VAL A 432 14.17 26.34 -17.98
C VAL A 432 12.97 27.15 -17.52
N LYS A 433 11.97 27.37 -18.38
CA LYS A 433 10.73 28.10 -18.04
C LYS A 433 9.77 27.30 -17.17
N VAL A 434 9.93 25.98 -17.07
CA VAL A 434 9.07 25.10 -16.27
C VAL A 434 9.40 25.23 -14.78
N ASN A 435 8.36 25.35 -13.95
CA ASN A 435 8.51 25.43 -12.50
C ASN A 435 8.71 24.04 -11.89
N PHE A 436 9.96 23.58 -11.79
CA PHE A 436 10.30 22.34 -11.09
C PHE A 436 9.96 22.39 -9.60
N ARG A 437 9.88 21.21 -8.95
CA ARG A 437 9.70 21.10 -7.49
C ARG A 437 11.00 21.30 -6.73
N ASN A 438 12.10 20.74 -7.23
CA ASN A 438 13.42 20.87 -6.61
C ASN A 438 14.32 21.81 -7.42
N VAL A 439 15.12 22.60 -6.71
CA VAL A 439 16.14 23.48 -7.31
C VAL A 439 17.25 22.68 -7.99
N ASP A 440 17.59 21.52 -7.42
CA ASP A 440 18.58 20.60 -7.97
C ASP A 440 18.16 20.03 -9.34
N ASP A 441 16.87 19.81 -9.58
CA ASP A 441 16.37 19.29 -10.86
C ASP A 441 16.53 20.34 -11.97
N LEU A 442 16.30 21.61 -11.65
CA LEU A 442 16.56 22.70 -12.59
C LEU A 442 18.07 22.89 -12.82
N ALA A 443 18.89 22.81 -11.76
CA ALA A 443 20.34 22.94 -11.86
C ALA A 443 20.94 21.86 -12.80
N ALA A 444 20.47 20.62 -12.73
CA ALA A 444 20.91 19.56 -13.62
C ALA A 444 20.54 19.80 -15.10
N VAL A 445 19.38 20.40 -15.38
CA VAL A 445 19.01 20.79 -16.76
C VAL A 445 19.97 21.85 -17.30
N TRP A 446 20.37 22.82 -16.48
CA TRP A 446 21.38 23.81 -16.86
C TRP A 446 22.77 23.19 -17.06
N CYS A 447 23.19 22.27 -16.19
CA CYS A 447 24.43 21.51 -16.37
C CYS A 447 24.41 20.72 -17.68
N ALA A 448 23.33 20.00 -17.97
CA ALA A 448 23.19 19.23 -19.21
C ALA A 448 23.16 20.12 -20.47
N TRP A 449 22.57 21.32 -20.39
CA TRP A 449 22.65 22.29 -21.49
C TRP A 449 24.10 22.74 -21.71
N CYS A 450 24.84 23.06 -20.65
CA CYS A 450 26.24 23.40 -20.79
C CYS A 450 27.10 22.24 -21.29
N GLU A 451 26.86 21.01 -20.83
CA GLU A 451 27.55 19.82 -21.36
C GLU A 451 27.33 19.66 -22.86
N MET A 452 26.12 19.91 -23.36
CA MET A 452 25.83 19.91 -24.80
C MET A 452 26.62 21.01 -25.54
N GLU A 453 26.67 22.24 -25.02
CA GLU A 453 27.44 23.32 -25.65
C GLU A 453 28.97 23.07 -25.58
N LEU A 454 29.45 22.37 -24.55
CA LEU A 454 30.84 21.90 -24.48
C LEU A 454 31.14 20.82 -25.52
N GLN A 455 30.20 19.89 -25.74
CA GLN A 455 30.34 18.86 -26.78
C GLN A 455 30.39 19.47 -28.19
N HIS A 456 29.72 20.60 -28.42
CA HIS A 456 29.81 21.36 -29.67
C HIS A 456 30.95 22.39 -29.71
N GLU A 457 31.91 22.32 -28.79
CA GLU A 457 33.11 23.16 -28.74
C GLU A 457 32.85 24.68 -28.58
N ARG A 458 31.76 25.09 -27.92
CA ARG A 458 31.42 26.52 -27.68
C ARG A 458 31.49 26.92 -26.20
N PRO A 459 32.69 26.97 -25.58
CA PRO A 459 32.85 27.26 -24.15
C PRO A 459 32.39 28.68 -23.77
N ASN A 460 32.53 29.65 -24.67
CA ASN A 460 32.09 31.03 -24.44
C ASN A 460 30.56 31.16 -24.35
N GLU A 461 29.81 30.33 -25.08
CA GLU A 461 28.35 30.28 -24.99
C GLU A 461 27.92 29.60 -23.68
N ALA A 462 28.63 28.55 -23.25
CA ALA A 462 28.41 27.87 -21.98
C ALA A 462 28.67 28.78 -20.75
N ILE A 463 29.72 29.61 -20.78
CA ILE A 463 29.98 30.61 -19.72
C ILE A 463 28.83 31.63 -19.65
N LYS A 464 28.41 32.20 -20.78
CA LYS A 464 27.25 33.12 -20.84
C LYS A 464 25.96 32.45 -20.36
N LEU A 465 25.82 31.16 -20.62
CA LEU A 465 24.69 30.37 -20.16
C LEU A 465 24.66 30.27 -18.62
N MET A 466 25.82 29.99 -18.02
CA MET A 466 25.98 29.92 -16.56
C MET A 466 25.87 31.30 -15.90
N GLU A 467 26.36 32.36 -16.54
CA GLU A 467 26.13 33.74 -16.11
C GLU A 467 24.63 34.08 -16.11
N ARG A 468 23.88 33.65 -17.14
CA ARG A 468 22.42 33.82 -17.19
C ARG A 468 21.70 33.03 -16.08
N ALA A 469 22.21 31.84 -15.74
CA ALA A 469 21.65 30.99 -14.70
C ALA A 469 21.95 31.50 -13.27
N THR A 470 23.07 32.22 -13.07
CA THR A 470 23.54 32.70 -11.76
C THR A 470 23.13 34.14 -11.42
N VAL A 471 22.32 34.80 -12.27
CA VAL A 471 21.84 36.18 -12.00
C VAL A 471 21.04 36.23 -10.70
N LEU A 472 21.52 37.07 -9.78
CA LEU A 472 20.88 37.33 -8.50
C LEU A 472 19.52 38.02 -8.69
N PRO A 473 18.44 37.50 -8.08
CA PRO A 473 17.18 38.22 -7.99
C PRO A 473 17.33 39.53 -7.20
N ARG A 474 16.52 40.53 -7.53
CA ARG A 474 16.50 41.84 -6.83
C ARG A 474 16.00 41.76 -5.37
N HIS A 475 15.43 40.64 -4.94
CA HIS A 475 14.94 40.39 -3.58
C HIS A 475 15.62 39.15 -2.97
N LYS A 476 15.85 39.16 -1.64
CA LYS A 476 16.37 38.00 -0.91
C LYS A 476 15.29 36.91 -0.84
N VAL A 477 15.52 35.82 -1.57
CA VAL A 477 14.63 34.65 -1.66
C VAL A 477 15.19 33.52 -0.81
N ASP A 478 14.39 32.92 0.07
CA ASP A 478 14.80 31.76 0.86
C ASP A 478 14.77 30.47 0.04
N TYR A 479 15.76 29.59 0.28
CA TYR A 479 15.95 28.34 -0.47
C TYR A 479 14.82 27.32 -0.27
N TYR A 480 14.11 27.43 0.85
CA TYR A 480 13.09 26.47 1.28
C TYR A 480 11.66 27.01 1.25
N ASP A 481 11.45 28.26 0.83
CA ASP A 481 10.09 28.71 0.55
C ASP A 481 9.51 27.78 -0.53
N THR A 482 8.21 27.58 -0.61
CA THR A 482 7.57 26.78 -1.68
C THR A 482 6.66 27.63 -2.54
N ASN A 483 6.48 28.90 -2.17
CA ASN A 483 5.60 29.84 -2.83
C ASN A 483 6.28 30.58 -4.00
N GLU A 484 7.60 30.76 -3.94
CA GLU A 484 8.37 31.41 -5.02
C GLU A 484 8.85 30.40 -6.09
N THR A 485 9.10 30.90 -7.30
CA THR A 485 9.53 30.08 -8.44
C THR A 485 10.95 29.54 -8.23
N VAL A 486 11.17 28.28 -8.65
CA VAL A 486 12.46 27.60 -8.49
C VAL A 486 13.60 28.29 -9.24
N GLN A 487 13.31 29.02 -10.32
CA GLN A 487 14.26 29.86 -11.04
C GLN A 487 14.90 30.93 -10.14
N LEU A 488 14.15 31.51 -9.20
CA LEU A 488 14.68 32.51 -8.28
C LEU A 488 15.59 31.89 -7.21
N ARG A 489 15.51 30.58 -6.97
CA ARG A 489 16.36 29.85 -6.01
C ARG A 489 17.60 29.23 -6.64
N LEU A 490 17.70 29.21 -7.97
CA LEU A 490 18.78 28.58 -8.71
C LEU A 490 20.16 29.14 -8.32
N HIS A 491 20.24 30.45 -8.05
CA HIS A 491 21.45 31.12 -7.55
C HIS A 491 21.95 30.58 -6.21
N LYS A 492 21.16 29.78 -5.48
CA LYS A 492 21.56 29.12 -4.23
C LYS A 492 22.06 27.69 -4.40
N SER A 493 21.97 27.12 -5.60
CA SER A 493 22.36 25.72 -5.84
C SER A 493 23.88 25.56 -5.91
N LEU A 494 24.45 24.78 -5.00
CA LEU A 494 25.88 24.50 -4.95
C LEU A 494 26.40 23.78 -6.21
N LYS A 495 25.61 22.86 -6.77
CA LYS A 495 25.99 22.07 -7.95
C LYS A 495 26.22 22.94 -9.19
N LEU A 496 25.37 23.96 -9.37
CA LEU A 496 25.53 24.90 -10.48
C LEU A 496 26.79 25.74 -10.30
N TRP A 497 27.04 26.22 -9.07
CA TRP A 497 28.23 27.00 -8.77
C TRP A 497 29.52 26.18 -8.84
N SER A 498 29.53 24.91 -8.41
CA SER A 498 30.72 24.06 -8.55
C SER A 498 31.04 23.81 -10.02
N PHE A 499 30.02 23.47 -10.83
CA PHE A 499 30.21 23.29 -12.26
C PHE A 499 30.62 24.58 -12.96
N TYR A 500 30.09 25.73 -12.53
CA TYR A 500 30.50 27.02 -13.06
C TYR A 500 31.94 27.40 -12.70
N VAL A 501 32.38 27.08 -11.47
CA VAL A 501 33.77 27.21 -11.05
C VAL A 501 34.67 26.31 -11.89
N ASP A 502 34.33 25.05 -12.08
CA ASP A 502 35.11 24.11 -12.89
C ASP A 502 35.25 24.61 -14.34
N LEU A 503 34.16 25.15 -14.91
CA LEU A 503 34.16 25.76 -16.24
C LEU A 503 35.08 26.98 -16.33
N GLU A 504 35.00 27.88 -15.35
CA GLU A 504 35.82 29.10 -15.31
C GLU A 504 37.30 28.77 -15.00
N GLU A 505 37.60 27.74 -14.23
CA GLU A 505 38.99 27.28 -14.04
C GLU A 505 39.60 26.71 -15.32
N CYS A 506 38.81 26.01 -16.14
CA CYS A 506 39.28 25.46 -17.40
C CYS A 506 39.35 26.48 -18.55
N TYR A 507 38.39 27.41 -18.65
CA TYR A 507 38.22 28.27 -19.83
C TYR A 507 38.16 29.77 -19.52
N GLY A 508 38.05 30.15 -18.24
CA GLY A 508 37.81 31.51 -17.79
C GLY A 508 39.06 32.39 -17.72
N THR A 509 38.81 33.68 -17.44
CA THR A 509 39.87 34.66 -17.18
C THR A 509 40.07 34.82 -15.68
N PHE A 510 41.29 35.12 -15.23
CA PHE A 510 41.58 35.30 -13.80
C PHE A 510 40.59 36.26 -13.07
N GLN A 511 40.13 37.31 -13.75
CA GLN A 511 39.17 38.26 -13.18
C GLN A 511 37.74 37.70 -13.09
N THR A 512 37.29 36.93 -14.09
CA THR A 512 35.98 36.28 -14.05
C THR A 512 35.96 35.20 -12.98
N CYS A 513 36.97 34.32 -12.91
CA CYS A 513 37.09 33.29 -11.87
C CYS A 513 37.07 33.90 -10.47
N LYS A 514 37.86 34.96 -10.22
CA LYS A 514 37.87 35.67 -8.92
C LYS A 514 36.48 36.21 -8.56
N SER A 515 35.79 36.81 -9.53
CA SER A 515 34.45 37.34 -9.30
C SER A 515 33.41 36.25 -9.01
N VAL A 516 33.55 35.08 -9.63
CA VAL A 516 32.69 33.91 -9.39
C VAL A 516 32.89 33.37 -7.98
N TYR A 517 34.15 33.21 -7.58
CA TYR A 517 34.50 32.78 -6.23
C TYR A 517 34.03 33.78 -5.16
N ASP A 518 34.22 35.09 -5.39
CA ASP A 518 33.74 36.12 -4.47
C ASP A 518 32.21 36.12 -4.37
N ARG A 519 31.48 35.89 -5.47
CA ARG A 519 30.01 35.73 -5.46
C ARG A 519 29.55 34.51 -4.66
N ILE A 520 30.27 33.39 -4.75
CA ILE A 520 29.97 32.17 -3.97
C ILE A 520 30.12 32.43 -2.46
N LEU A 521 31.17 33.17 -2.08
CA LEU A 521 31.42 33.57 -0.70
C LEU A 521 30.34 34.52 -0.17
N ASP A 522 29.96 35.52 -0.96
CA ASP A 522 28.90 36.49 -0.61
C ASP A 522 27.54 35.82 -0.40
N LEU A 523 27.26 34.76 -1.17
CA LEU A 523 26.04 33.97 -1.06
C LEU A 523 26.04 32.98 0.11
N ARG A 524 27.18 32.77 0.77
CA ARG A 524 27.37 31.84 1.91
C ARG A 524 27.03 30.37 1.60
N ILE A 525 27.20 29.95 0.34
CA ILE A 525 26.93 28.56 -0.11
C ILE A 525 28.22 27.73 -0.19
N ALA A 526 29.38 28.36 0.06
CA ALA A 526 30.68 27.71 -0.07
C ALA A 526 30.77 26.43 0.78
N THR A 527 31.38 25.39 0.23
CA THR A 527 31.92 24.26 1.00
C THR A 527 33.37 24.55 1.38
N PRO A 528 33.91 23.92 2.45
CA PRO A 528 35.32 24.04 2.80
C PRO A 528 36.25 23.72 1.62
N GLN A 529 35.87 22.74 0.78
CA GLN A 529 36.62 22.36 -0.42
C GLN A 529 36.71 23.49 -1.46
N ILE A 530 35.62 24.21 -1.72
CA ILE A 530 35.62 25.33 -2.68
C ILE A 530 36.53 26.46 -2.19
N ILE A 531 36.57 26.71 -0.87
CA ILE A 531 37.47 27.71 -0.29
C ILE A 531 38.94 27.27 -0.38
N MET A 532 39.22 25.98 -0.19
CA MET A 532 40.57 25.44 -0.40
C MET A 532 40.98 25.55 -1.87
N ASN A 533 40.11 25.18 -2.82
CA ASN A 533 40.38 25.31 -4.24
C ASN A 533 40.62 26.78 -4.64
N TYR A 534 39.80 27.71 -4.13
CA TYR A 534 40.00 29.14 -4.37
C TYR A 534 41.33 29.65 -3.81
N GLY A 535 41.69 29.23 -2.60
CA GLY A 535 42.97 29.54 -1.98
C GLY A 535 44.15 29.04 -2.81
N LEU A 536 44.08 27.79 -3.28
CA LEU A 536 45.09 27.20 -4.17
C LEU A 536 45.16 27.95 -5.51
N TYR A 537 44.04 28.27 -6.13
CA TYR A 537 44.00 29.02 -7.39
C TYR A 537 44.64 30.42 -7.26
N LEU A 538 44.40 31.11 -6.16
CA LEU A 538 45.03 32.40 -5.89
C LEU A 538 46.53 32.27 -5.59
N GLU A 539 46.95 31.17 -4.97
CA GLU A 539 48.37 30.83 -4.75
C GLU A 539 49.11 30.56 -6.06
N GLU A 540 48.53 29.77 -6.97
CA GLU A 540 49.09 29.50 -8.29
C GLU A 540 49.31 30.79 -9.09
N ASN A 541 48.40 31.75 -8.92
CA ASN A 541 48.48 33.08 -9.53
C ASN A 541 49.29 34.10 -8.72
N LYS A 542 49.94 33.70 -7.61
CA LYS A 542 50.82 34.51 -6.74
C LYS A 542 50.14 35.66 -5.98
N TYR A 543 48.82 35.63 -5.80
CA TYR A 543 48.07 36.60 -5.01
C TYR A 543 47.86 36.12 -3.56
N PHE A 544 48.94 36.05 -2.80
CA PHE A 544 48.93 35.48 -1.44
C PHE A 544 48.09 36.27 -0.43
N GLU A 545 48.05 37.60 -0.51
CA GLU A 545 47.24 38.41 0.42
C GLU A 545 45.73 38.20 0.20
N ASP A 546 45.32 38.03 -1.05
CA ASP A 546 43.95 37.71 -1.37
C ASP A 546 43.62 36.28 -0.95
N ALA A 547 44.52 35.30 -1.14
CA ALA A 547 44.35 33.94 -0.63
C ALA A 547 44.15 33.92 0.91
N PHE A 548 44.92 34.72 1.64
CA PHE A 548 44.76 34.84 3.09
C PHE A 548 43.43 35.49 3.49
N ARG A 549 42.97 36.52 2.75
CA ARG A 549 41.63 37.10 2.95
C ARG A 549 40.52 36.09 2.66
N THR A 550 40.70 35.20 1.70
CA THR A 550 39.69 34.19 1.37
C THR A 550 39.59 33.12 2.45
N TYR A 551 40.72 32.74 3.06
CA TYR A 551 40.72 31.87 4.24
C TYR A 551 40.08 32.56 5.45
N GLU A 552 40.40 33.83 5.74
CA GLU A 552 39.78 34.62 6.81
C GLU A 552 38.25 34.74 6.62
N LYS A 553 37.79 35.02 5.38
CA LYS A 553 36.36 35.00 5.03
C LYS A 553 35.75 33.61 5.20
N GLY A 554 36.44 32.55 4.81
CA GLY A 554 36.00 31.16 4.98
C GLY A 554 35.82 30.78 6.45
N ILE A 555 36.74 31.19 7.32
CA ILE A 555 36.68 30.97 8.77
C ILE A 555 35.47 31.68 9.39
N ALA A 556 35.20 32.93 8.98
CA ALA A 556 34.04 33.68 9.47
C ALA A 556 32.69 33.06 9.08
N LEU A 557 32.64 32.25 8.01
CA LEU A 557 31.43 31.63 7.48
C LEU A 557 31.10 30.27 8.12
N PHE A 558 32.10 29.48 8.50
CA PHE A 558 31.89 28.12 9.01
C PHE A 558 32.00 28.01 10.52
N LYS A 559 31.34 26.99 11.08
CA LYS A 559 31.42 26.59 12.50
C LYS A 559 32.21 25.29 12.63
N TRP A 560 32.93 25.13 13.74
CA TRP A 560 33.64 23.89 14.13
C TRP A 560 32.70 22.69 13.99
N PRO A 561 33.03 21.59 13.28
CA PRO A 561 34.35 20.99 13.00
C PRO A 561 34.99 21.24 11.61
N ASN A 562 34.22 21.69 10.61
CA ASN A 562 34.70 21.82 9.22
C ASN A 562 35.72 22.97 9.02
N VAL A 563 35.88 23.84 10.02
CA VAL A 563 36.86 24.93 10.03
C VAL A 563 38.27 24.37 10.24
N TYR A 564 38.41 23.18 10.80
CA TYR A 564 39.72 22.60 11.14
C TYR A 564 40.62 22.42 9.91
N ASP A 565 40.07 21.90 8.81
CA ASP A 565 40.84 21.70 7.58
C ASP A 565 41.25 23.02 6.92
N ILE A 566 40.38 24.04 7.02
CA ILE A 566 40.67 25.40 6.55
C ILE A 566 41.77 26.05 7.41
N TRP A 567 41.70 25.87 8.73
CA TRP A 567 42.73 26.36 9.65
C TRP A 567 44.08 25.68 9.43
N LEU A 568 44.11 24.35 9.25
CA LEU A 568 45.35 23.62 8.99
C LEU A 568 46.01 24.07 7.70
N THR A 569 45.25 24.17 6.61
CA THR A 569 45.77 24.64 5.33
C THR A 569 46.26 26.08 5.44
N TYR A 570 45.44 26.98 5.99
CA TYR A 570 45.81 28.38 6.18
C TYR A 570 47.07 28.54 7.05
N LEU A 571 47.15 27.83 8.18
CA LEU A 571 48.32 27.90 9.07
C LEU A 571 49.56 27.29 8.44
N CYS A 572 49.49 26.09 7.85
CA CYS A 572 50.64 25.50 7.16
C CYS A 572 51.16 26.42 6.05
N LYS A 573 50.26 27.00 5.24
CA LYS A 573 50.62 27.93 4.17
C LYS A 573 51.18 29.25 4.68
N PHE A 574 50.66 29.75 5.81
CA PHE A 574 51.20 30.94 6.46
C PHE A 574 52.61 30.68 7.02
N VAL A 575 52.83 29.52 7.65
CA VAL A 575 54.14 29.14 8.21
C VAL A 575 55.18 28.87 7.11
N GLU A 576 54.82 28.18 6.03
CA GLU A 576 55.71 27.93 4.89
C GLU A 576 56.20 29.22 4.21
N ARG A 577 55.38 30.27 4.19
CA ARG A 577 55.72 31.53 3.50
C ARG A 577 56.44 32.54 4.39
N TYR A 578 56.15 32.59 5.69
CA TYR A 578 56.72 33.55 6.63
C TYR A 578 57.87 32.99 7.49
N SER A 579 58.54 31.92 7.02
CA SER A 579 59.74 31.34 7.66
C SER A 579 60.88 32.32 7.90
N ASP A 580 60.88 33.48 7.21
CA ASP A 580 61.90 34.52 7.32
C ASP A 580 61.66 35.50 8.51
N GLY A 581 60.68 35.25 9.37
CA GLY A 581 60.53 35.92 10.67
C GLY A 581 59.93 37.34 10.64
N SER A 582 59.49 37.85 9.48
CA SER A 582 59.03 39.25 9.36
C SER A 582 57.66 39.55 9.99
N LYS A 583 56.80 38.54 10.23
CA LYS A 583 55.44 38.71 10.81
C LYS A 583 55.08 37.65 11.86
N LEU A 584 56.00 37.36 12.78
CA LEU A 584 55.77 36.37 13.85
C LEU A 584 54.62 36.74 14.80
N GLU A 585 54.42 38.02 15.10
CA GLU A 585 53.32 38.47 15.98
C GLU A 585 51.95 38.24 15.34
N ARG A 586 51.83 38.50 14.03
CA ARG A 586 50.60 38.19 13.28
C ARG A 586 50.35 36.68 13.21
N ALA A 587 51.39 35.86 13.10
CA ALA A 587 51.26 34.41 13.17
C ALA A 587 50.70 33.97 14.53
N ARG A 588 51.24 34.53 15.63
CA ARG A 588 50.80 34.25 17.00
C ARG A 588 49.36 34.66 17.23
N ASP A 589 48.99 35.88 16.86
CA ASP A 589 47.62 36.36 16.97
C ASP A 589 46.65 35.44 16.23
N LEU A 590 47.08 34.92 15.08
CA LEU A 590 46.31 33.98 14.29
C LEU A 590 46.16 32.63 14.99
N PHE A 591 47.24 32.05 15.50
CA PHE A 591 47.17 30.83 16.32
C PHE A 591 46.32 31.04 17.57
N GLU A 592 46.38 32.20 18.22
CA GLU A 592 45.55 32.51 19.39
C GLU A 592 44.06 32.60 19.03
N GLN A 593 43.71 33.22 17.89
CA GLN A 593 42.35 33.23 17.36
C GLN A 593 41.84 31.83 17.02
N CYS A 594 42.69 30.94 16.50
CA CYS A 594 42.31 29.53 16.31
C CYS A 594 41.98 28.88 17.64
N LEU A 595 42.86 29.05 18.63
CA LEU A 595 42.82 28.33 19.90
C LEU A 595 41.69 28.79 20.82
N GLU A 596 41.23 30.05 20.72
CA GLU A 596 40.11 30.58 21.52
C GLU A 596 38.78 29.89 21.21
N HIS A 597 38.61 29.36 19.99
CA HIS A 597 37.38 28.71 19.56
C HIS A 597 37.49 27.19 19.33
N CYS A 598 38.66 26.59 19.59
CA CYS A 598 38.92 25.17 19.32
C CYS A 598 38.12 24.20 20.20
N GLN A 599 37.58 23.13 19.59
CA GLN A 599 37.12 21.95 20.31
C GLN A 599 38.31 21.03 20.67
N PRO A 600 38.30 20.37 21.85
CA PRO A 600 39.43 19.56 22.35
C PRO A 600 39.93 18.44 21.41
N LYS A 601 39.07 17.92 20.53
CA LYS A 601 39.37 16.83 19.57
C LYS A 601 40.40 17.18 18.50
N PHE A 602 40.43 18.44 18.08
CA PHE A 602 41.24 18.90 16.95
C PHE A 602 42.41 19.77 17.40
N ALA A 603 42.46 20.07 18.70
CA ALA A 603 43.43 20.97 19.30
C ALA A 603 44.87 20.42 19.22
N LYS A 604 45.07 19.09 19.29
CA LYS A 604 46.39 18.44 19.30
C LYS A 604 47.29 18.89 18.15
N ASN A 605 46.81 18.78 16.91
CA ASN A 605 47.63 19.11 15.73
C ASN A 605 47.93 20.60 15.63
N LEU A 606 46.98 21.46 16.02
CA LEU A 606 47.18 22.91 16.04
C LEU A 606 48.21 23.33 17.09
N TYR A 607 48.16 22.74 18.29
CA TYR A 607 49.16 22.98 19.33
C TYR A 607 50.55 22.46 18.94
N LEU A 608 50.64 21.31 18.28
CA LEU A 608 51.92 20.80 17.77
C LEU A 608 52.52 21.69 16.68
N LEU A 609 51.70 22.22 15.77
CA LEU A 609 52.15 23.17 14.76
C LEU A 609 52.59 24.49 15.38
N TYR A 610 51.83 25.00 16.36
CA TYR A 610 52.18 26.23 17.07
C TYR A 610 53.48 26.07 17.88
N ALA A 611 53.64 24.93 18.55
CA ALA A 611 54.85 24.64 19.31
C ALA A 611 56.08 24.46 18.39
N LYS A 612 55.95 23.81 17.22
CA LYS A 612 57.03 23.71 16.23
C LYS A 612 57.46 25.08 15.69
N LEU A 613 56.51 25.98 15.45
CA LEU A 613 56.82 27.34 15.02
C LEU A 613 57.59 28.11 16.10
N GLU A 614 57.20 27.97 17.36
CA GLU A 614 57.89 28.61 18.49
C GLU A 614 59.21 27.93 18.84
N GLU A 615 59.40 26.65 18.53
CA GLU A 615 60.71 25.98 18.58
C GLU A 615 61.67 26.53 17.52
N GLN A 616 61.16 26.87 16.33
CA GLN A 616 61.98 27.39 15.23
C GLN A 616 62.30 28.89 15.36
N HIS A 617 61.40 29.67 15.97
CA HIS A 617 61.49 31.14 15.96
C HIS A 617 61.37 31.81 17.35
N GLY A 618 61.05 31.06 18.41
CA GLY A 618 60.73 31.58 19.73
C GLY A 618 61.80 31.36 20.81
N LEU A 619 61.54 31.94 21.99
CA LEU A 619 62.25 31.62 23.23
C LEU A 619 61.69 30.31 23.81
N ASP A 620 62.55 29.40 24.23
CA ASP A 620 62.20 28.07 24.79
C ASP A 620 61.12 28.16 25.88
N ARG A 621 61.14 29.21 26.70
CA ARG A 621 60.14 29.45 27.75
C ARG A 621 58.71 29.62 27.21
N ARG A 622 58.55 30.16 26.01
CA ARG A 622 57.22 30.33 25.37
C ARG A 622 56.75 29.02 24.77
N ALA A 623 57.64 28.27 24.10
CA ALA A 623 57.35 26.93 23.62
C ALA A 623 56.85 26.02 24.75
N LEU A 624 57.50 26.08 25.93
CA LEU A 624 57.10 25.33 27.12
C LEU A 624 55.72 25.72 27.64
N LYS A 625 55.41 27.03 27.71
CA LYS A 625 54.07 27.50 28.10
C LYS A 625 52.99 27.04 27.13
N ILE A 626 53.32 26.94 25.84
CA ILE A 626 52.39 26.47 24.82
C ILE A 626 52.15 24.97 24.98
N TYR A 627 53.19 24.19 25.25
CA TYR A 627 53.04 22.78 25.56
C TYR A 627 52.24 22.54 26.86
N GLU A 628 52.46 23.34 27.90
CA GLU A 628 51.67 23.31 29.14
C GLU A 628 50.18 23.68 28.92
N ARG A 629 49.92 24.65 28.03
CA ARG A 629 48.56 24.98 27.62
C ARG A 629 47.95 23.86 26.78
N ALA A 630 48.75 23.21 25.94
CA ALA A 630 48.31 22.10 25.10
C ALA A 630 47.92 20.86 25.92
N THR A 631 48.64 20.55 27.00
CA THR A 631 48.29 19.41 27.88
C THR A 631 46.97 19.63 28.64
N SER A 632 46.60 20.88 28.89
CA SER A 632 45.34 21.24 29.55
C SER A 632 44.13 21.23 28.61
N ALA A 633 44.33 21.52 27.33
CA ALA A 633 43.25 21.71 26.34
C ALA A 633 42.85 20.45 25.55
N VAL A 634 43.63 19.37 25.65
CA VAL A 634 43.47 18.15 24.82
C VAL A 634 42.59 17.10 25.52
N GLU A 635 41.91 16.24 24.74
CA GLU A 635 41.07 15.15 25.25
C GLU A 635 41.85 14.12 26.09
N PRO A 636 41.24 13.49 27.11
CA PRO A 636 41.91 12.60 28.07
C PRO A 636 42.78 11.50 27.45
N LYS A 637 42.32 10.90 26.34
CA LYS A 637 43.04 9.84 25.61
C LYS A 637 44.29 10.33 24.89
N GLU A 638 44.28 11.58 24.44
CA GLU A 638 45.40 12.18 23.71
C GLU A 638 46.35 12.95 24.63
N LYS A 639 45.96 13.17 25.90
CA LYS A 639 46.82 13.78 26.92
C LYS A 639 48.09 12.97 27.14
N GLU A 640 48.03 11.64 27.13
CA GLU A 640 49.21 10.76 27.28
C GLU A 640 50.29 11.03 26.22
N GLU A 641 49.88 11.14 24.97
CA GLU A 641 50.80 11.39 23.85
C GLU A 641 51.37 12.80 23.93
N MET A 642 50.56 13.79 24.32
CA MET A 642 51.01 15.16 24.50
C MET A 642 51.99 15.31 25.66
N PHE A 643 51.76 14.64 26.80
CA PHE A 643 52.72 14.60 27.89
C PHE A 643 54.03 13.93 27.47
N ASN A 644 53.97 12.84 26.69
CA ASN A 644 55.19 12.20 26.17
C ASN A 644 55.99 13.11 25.23
N ILE A 645 55.31 13.86 24.35
CA ILE A 645 55.96 14.84 23.47
C ILE A 645 56.54 15.98 24.30
N TYR A 646 55.77 16.51 25.26
CA TYR A 646 56.22 17.57 26.15
C TYR A 646 57.45 17.15 26.96
N ILE A 647 57.45 15.96 27.56
CA ILE A 647 58.59 15.43 28.34
C ILE A 647 59.85 15.29 27.46
N LYS A 648 59.71 14.75 26.24
CA LYS A 648 60.84 14.63 25.31
C LYS A 648 61.43 16.01 24.97
N ARG A 649 60.58 16.97 24.63
CA ARG A 649 61.00 18.32 24.27
C ARG A 649 61.56 19.10 25.45
N CYS A 650 60.99 18.97 26.64
CA CYS A 650 61.53 19.60 27.86
C CYS A 650 62.89 19.04 28.25
N GLY A 651 63.09 17.73 28.07
CA GLY A 651 64.39 17.09 28.26
C GLY A 651 65.46 17.66 27.33
N GLU A 652 65.09 18.02 26.09
CA GLU A 652 65.98 18.65 25.11
C GLU A 652 66.26 20.13 25.40
N MET A 653 65.26 20.91 25.86
CA MET A 653 65.37 22.37 25.96
C MET A 653 65.82 22.90 27.34
N GLN A 654 65.39 22.30 28.46
CA GLN A 654 65.69 22.76 29.83
C GLN A 654 66.47 21.76 30.68
N GLY A 655 66.69 20.55 30.15
CA GLY A 655 67.38 19.48 30.85
C GLY A 655 66.49 18.71 31.84
N ILE A 656 67.09 17.69 32.45
CA ILE A 656 66.39 16.62 33.19
C ILE A 656 65.76 17.13 34.51
N THR A 657 66.10 18.31 35.00
CA THR A 657 65.52 18.85 36.24
C THR A 657 64.11 19.39 36.04
N ALA A 658 63.83 20.05 34.90
CA ALA A 658 62.51 20.59 34.58
C ALA A 658 61.50 19.51 34.19
N THR A 659 61.97 18.31 33.79
CA THR A 659 61.07 17.19 33.47
C THR A 659 60.34 16.65 34.70
N ARG A 660 60.85 16.91 35.91
CA ARG A 660 60.24 16.49 37.19
C ARG A 660 58.86 17.10 37.42
N GLU A 661 58.77 18.44 37.33
CA GLU A 661 57.52 19.18 37.50
C GLU A 661 56.46 18.75 36.47
N ILE A 662 56.91 18.27 35.31
CA ILE A 662 56.03 17.79 34.24
C ILE A 662 55.48 16.41 34.55
N TYR A 663 56.29 15.52 35.12
CA TYR A 663 55.82 14.21 35.56
C TYR A 663 54.82 14.34 36.71
N GLU A 664 55.06 15.23 37.67
CA GLU A 664 54.10 15.52 38.75
C GLU A 664 52.77 16.04 38.20
N LYS A 665 52.80 17.04 37.29
CA LYS A 665 51.60 17.54 36.61
C LYS A 665 50.91 16.49 35.74
N ALA A 666 51.66 15.58 35.12
CA ALA A 666 51.09 14.49 34.34
C ALA A 666 50.33 13.49 35.22
N ILE A 667 50.85 13.17 36.41
CA ILE A 667 50.22 12.25 37.35
C ILE A 667 48.92 12.84 37.91
N GLU A 668 48.87 14.16 38.15
CA GLU A 668 47.65 14.84 38.62
C GLU A 668 46.57 14.98 37.53
N ALA A 669 46.97 15.13 36.26
CA ALA A 669 46.06 15.44 35.16
C ALA A 669 45.49 14.23 34.40
N LEU A 670 46.06 13.03 34.61
CA LEU A 670 45.66 11.80 33.93
C LEU A 670 44.61 11.04 34.77
N GLU A 671 43.42 10.82 34.19
CA GLU A 671 42.32 10.07 34.83
C GLU A 671 42.36 8.56 34.53
N GLU A 672 43.12 8.12 33.52
CA GLU A 672 43.23 6.71 33.14
C GLU A 672 44.35 6.01 33.93
N GLU A 673 44.01 4.97 34.72
CA GLU A 673 44.95 4.23 35.59
C GLU A 673 46.14 3.62 34.82
N ARG A 674 45.93 3.25 33.56
CA ARG A 674 46.98 2.70 32.67
C ARG A 674 48.01 3.76 32.26
N ALA A 675 47.55 4.97 31.97
CA ALA A 675 48.33 6.14 31.60
C ALA A 675 49.30 6.55 32.70
N VAL A 676 48.73 6.67 33.91
CA VAL A 676 49.42 7.08 35.13
C VAL A 676 50.53 6.09 35.44
N ARG A 677 50.29 4.79 35.22
CA ARG A 677 51.30 3.76 35.46
C ARG A 677 52.50 3.87 34.52
N ASP A 678 52.29 4.01 33.21
CA ASP A 678 53.42 4.10 32.27
C ASP A 678 54.23 5.38 32.52
N MET A 679 53.56 6.50 32.83
CA MET A 679 54.22 7.75 33.19
C MET A 679 55.01 7.63 34.49
N CYS A 680 54.45 7.03 35.54
CA CYS A 680 55.17 6.85 36.79
C CYS A 680 56.35 5.87 36.67
N LEU A 681 56.24 4.82 35.85
CA LEU A 681 57.36 3.91 35.57
C LEU A 681 58.51 4.63 34.87
N ARG A 682 58.19 5.45 33.85
CA ARG A 682 59.20 6.28 33.16
C ARG A 682 59.80 7.33 34.09
N TYR A 683 59.00 7.88 35.01
CA TYR A 683 59.47 8.82 36.02
C TYR A 683 60.44 8.15 37.02
N ALA A 684 60.09 6.95 37.51
CA ALA A 684 60.95 6.17 38.39
C ALA A 684 62.27 5.76 37.71
N ASP A 685 62.23 5.42 36.41
CA ASP A 685 63.43 5.14 35.61
C ASP A 685 64.32 6.37 35.41
N LEU A 686 63.72 7.56 35.25
CA LEU A 686 64.46 8.81 35.15
C LEU A 686 65.16 9.14 36.47
N GLU A 687 64.46 9.08 37.60
CA GLU A 687 65.04 9.35 38.92
C GLU A 687 66.10 8.31 39.31
N ARG A 688 65.93 7.05 38.89
CA ARG A 688 66.98 6.02 39.01
C ARG A 688 68.24 6.40 38.25
N LYS A 689 68.12 6.96 37.04
CA LYS A 689 69.27 7.43 36.25
C LYS A 689 69.95 8.65 36.87
N LEU A 690 69.20 9.48 37.62
CA LEU A 690 69.72 10.64 38.33
C LEU A 690 70.33 10.29 39.70
N GLY A 691 70.10 9.07 40.22
CA GLY A 691 70.66 8.58 41.48
C GLY A 691 69.81 8.89 42.72
N GLU A 692 68.62 9.46 42.56
CA GLU A 692 67.68 9.78 43.66
C GLU A 692 66.79 8.57 43.97
N ILE A 693 67.38 7.59 44.68
CA ILE A 693 66.75 6.29 44.93
C ILE A 693 65.52 6.41 45.84
N ASP A 694 65.53 7.32 46.82
CA ASP A 694 64.41 7.50 47.75
C ASP A 694 63.17 8.10 47.08
N ARG A 695 63.36 8.94 46.06
CA ARG A 695 62.27 9.46 45.24
C ARG A 695 61.73 8.39 44.30
N ALA A 696 62.62 7.62 43.67
CA ALA A 696 62.19 6.45 42.87
C ALA A 696 61.33 5.49 43.71
N ARG A 697 61.70 5.24 44.98
CA ARG A 697 60.88 4.46 45.92
C ARG A 697 59.51 5.07 46.20
N ALA A 698 59.45 6.37 46.44
CA ALA A 698 58.19 7.08 46.65
C ALA A 698 57.27 7.02 45.42
N ILE A 699 57.84 7.06 44.21
CA ILE A 699 57.09 6.90 42.96
C ILE A 699 56.58 5.46 42.83
N TYR A 700 57.41 4.44 43.12
CA TYR A 700 56.96 3.04 43.11
C TYR A 700 55.87 2.76 44.14
N SER A 701 55.93 3.38 45.32
CA SER A 701 54.88 3.25 46.34
C SER A 701 53.59 3.93 45.89
N HIS A 702 53.66 5.10 45.24
CA HIS A 702 52.49 5.75 44.62
C HIS A 702 51.89 4.91 43.49
N CYS A 703 52.72 4.36 42.59
CA CYS A 703 52.27 3.44 41.53
C CYS A 703 51.53 2.22 42.08
N SER A 704 52.01 1.69 43.20
CA SER A 704 51.50 0.44 43.77
C SER A 704 50.05 0.55 44.24
N GLN A 705 49.58 1.76 44.58
CA GLN A 705 48.19 2.00 44.99
C GLN A 705 47.21 1.84 43.82
N MET A 706 47.69 1.96 42.58
CA MET A 706 46.90 1.93 41.35
C MET A 706 47.15 0.66 40.51
N CYS A 707 47.96 -0.30 41.00
CA CYS A 707 48.40 -1.46 40.23
C CYS A 707 47.92 -2.79 40.84
N ASP A 708 47.00 -3.44 40.14
CA ASP A 708 46.54 -4.80 40.47
C ASP A 708 47.69 -5.84 40.43
N PRO A 709 47.98 -6.54 41.54
CA PRO A 709 49.05 -7.53 41.56
C PRO A 709 48.77 -8.81 40.75
N ARG A 710 47.53 -9.04 40.29
CA ARG A 710 47.13 -10.21 39.48
C ARG A 710 47.29 -9.98 37.98
N VAL A 711 46.95 -8.79 37.48
CA VAL A 711 46.99 -8.46 36.05
C VAL A 711 48.37 -7.95 35.64
N HIS A 712 49.11 -7.33 36.57
CA HIS A 712 50.36 -6.64 36.28
C HIS A 712 51.54 -7.17 37.10
N GLY A 713 51.88 -8.45 36.90
CA GLY A 713 53.04 -9.08 37.53
C GLY A 713 54.38 -8.41 37.21
N ASP A 714 54.51 -7.83 36.02
CA ASP A 714 55.75 -7.22 35.51
C ASP A 714 56.16 -5.96 36.30
N PHE A 715 55.20 -5.16 36.76
CA PHE A 715 55.46 -4.01 37.64
C PHE A 715 56.06 -4.45 38.98
N TRP A 716 55.49 -5.50 39.58
CA TRP A 716 55.99 -6.03 40.84
C TRP A 716 57.34 -6.73 40.70
N GLN A 717 57.66 -7.27 39.52
CA GLN A 717 58.98 -7.82 39.22
C GLN A 717 60.02 -6.71 39.08
N THR A 718 59.71 -5.65 38.32
CA THR A 718 60.60 -4.49 38.14
C THR A 718 60.86 -3.75 39.46
N TRP A 719 59.85 -3.57 40.32
CA TRP A 719 60.06 -2.99 41.66
C TRP A 719 60.88 -3.93 42.56
N LYS A 720 60.66 -5.24 42.50
CA LYS A 720 61.48 -6.22 43.22
C LYS A 720 62.94 -6.20 42.79
N GLU A 721 63.21 -6.13 41.48
CA GLU A 721 64.57 -6.00 40.96
C GLU A 721 65.25 -4.70 41.38
N PHE A 722 64.47 -3.61 41.48
CA PHE A 722 64.96 -2.33 41.98
C PHE A 722 65.37 -2.42 43.45
N GLU A 723 64.53 -2.99 44.32
CA GLU A 723 64.87 -3.16 45.74
C GLU A 723 66.02 -4.15 45.96
N ILE A 724 66.18 -5.16 45.10
CA ILE A 724 67.35 -6.06 45.16
C ILE A 724 68.65 -5.31 44.84
N LYS A 725 68.61 -4.36 43.90
CA LYS A 725 69.81 -3.61 43.47
C LYS A 725 70.18 -2.48 44.43
N HIS A 726 69.21 -1.88 45.13
CA HIS A 726 69.41 -0.64 45.86
C HIS A 726 68.89 -0.63 47.31
N GLY A 727 68.18 -1.67 47.76
CA GLY A 727 67.44 -1.72 49.03
C GLY A 727 68.09 -2.53 50.16
N ASN A 728 67.41 -2.53 51.31
CA ASN A 728 67.73 -3.26 52.54
C ASN A 728 66.64 -4.32 52.83
N GLU A 729 66.90 -5.28 53.75
CA GLU A 729 65.90 -6.29 54.11
C GLU A 729 64.55 -5.70 54.56
N ASP A 730 64.59 -4.56 55.26
CA ASP A 730 63.39 -3.88 55.75
C ASP A 730 62.60 -3.19 54.63
N THR A 731 63.26 -2.64 53.61
CA THR A 731 62.56 -2.03 52.46
C THR A 731 61.91 -3.09 51.58
N MET A 732 62.55 -4.26 51.44
CA MET A 732 61.97 -5.43 50.78
C MET A 732 60.73 -5.97 51.53
N ARG A 733 60.77 -5.99 52.87
CA ARG A 733 59.61 -6.37 53.69
C ARG A 733 58.45 -5.39 53.54
N GLU A 734 58.75 -4.09 53.51
CA GLU A 734 57.71 -3.07 53.33
C GLU A 734 57.08 -3.14 51.94
N MET A 735 57.85 -3.38 50.86
CA MET A 735 57.30 -3.65 49.53
C MET A 735 56.36 -4.86 49.52
N LEU A 736 56.75 -5.97 50.16
CA LEU A 736 55.91 -7.15 50.27
C LEU A 736 54.65 -6.91 51.11
N ARG A 737 54.73 -6.05 52.12
CA ARG A 737 53.59 -5.61 52.93
C ARG A 737 52.61 -4.79 52.09
N ILE A 738 53.11 -3.81 51.34
CA ILE A 738 52.31 -2.99 50.42
C ILE A 738 51.68 -3.86 49.34
N LYS A 739 52.42 -4.84 48.79
CA LYS A 739 51.88 -5.83 47.84
C LYS A 739 50.70 -6.61 48.42
N ARG A 740 50.78 -7.04 49.67
CA ARG A 740 49.70 -7.76 50.35
C ARG A 740 48.51 -6.85 50.69
N SER A 741 48.76 -5.60 51.10
CA SER A 741 47.68 -4.65 51.38
C SER A 741 46.92 -4.27 50.12
N VAL A 742 47.61 -4.01 49.01
CA VAL A 742 47.00 -3.71 47.71
C VAL A 742 46.23 -4.93 47.18
N GLN A 743 46.81 -6.13 47.29
CA GLN A 743 46.08 -7.36 46.95
C GLN A 743 44.80 -7.53 47.77
N ALA A 744 44.80 -7.13 49.04
CA ALA A 744 43.64 -7.20 49.91
C ALA A 744 42.58 -6.13 49.55
N THR A 745 42.97 -4.88 49.24
CA THR A 745 42.03 -3.82 48.88
C THR A 745 41.27 -4.13 47.60
N TYR A 746 41.96 -4.64 46.56
CA TYR A 746 41.30 -5.02 45.31
C TYR A 746 40.47 -6.31 45.43
N ASN A 747 40.88 -7.28 46.27
CA ASN A 747 40.06 -8.47 46.56
C ASN A 747 38.73 -8.13 47.25
N VAL A 748 38.67 -7.02 48.00
CA VAL A 748 37.44 -6.54 48.66
C VAL A 748 36.52 -5.84 47.64
N GLN A 749 37.07 -5.08 46.69
CA GLN A 749 36.29 -4.39 45.65
C GLN A 749 35.67 -5.33 44.61
N VAL A 750 36.27 -6.49 44.34
CA VAL A 750 35.74 -7.49 43.38
C VAL A 750 34.56 -8.30 43.97
N ASN A 751 34.39 -8.31 45.29
CA ASN A 751 33.38 -9.10 45.99
C ASN A 751 32.11 -8.30 46.40
N TYR A 752 31.96 -7.06 45.94
CA TYR A 752 30.77 -6.23 46.18
C TYR A 752 30.06 -5.83 44.88
#